data_AF-A0AAU9W4U9-F1
#
_entry.id   AF-A0AAU9W4U9-F1
#
_cell.length_a   1.000
_cell.length_b   1.000
_cell.length_c   1.000
_cell.angle_alpha   90.00
_cell.angle_beta   90.00
_cell.angle_gamma   90.00
#
_symmetry.space_group_name_H-M   'P 1'
#
loop_
_entity.id
_entity.type
_entity.pdbx_description
1 polymer ?
#
loop_
_entity_poly.entity_id
_entity_poly.type
_entity_poly.pdbx_seq_one_letter_code
_entity_poly.pdbx_strand_id
1 'polypeptide(L)'
;VQDYIRNDAANLKNEVSEVRDVIGSKRVPAAVMVNPKVQEAAVEKGIEVAGKLVDKQLQTIDDAQRKAADFLKKEIKLDITPDKGWESEDMFLPPGYHIDASISGGEESPKEGGEIPYVFPAGLGTALMNGCWGSGYKETDPCYSAKWKSSICQNMIDGAAFMGVGFDGRGKYSPESRKISIVQRNCANKATYDGLDVPDTMNVHGIYDTSASLMTFESREEYRKHIQQQAGVSGSYYGFSAGVKEAWGESTASARQKYLAMMDVDVDRYEIFLDEVKPQDLSMSFLREFMNLPTSYFSAGGPLKYQNFIQRWGTHFVKSAKFGGQLEIRKTMDAEEAKSRKEFEIQMEMEFKNLFASVGAGASFETGESSRKQTKTTSTSVVAQGGSQHIASILSDVYSPTFKTEFKEWLKTIPDYPKAFRFQIGSITDLLDFRANDLFQDDSADWGCEGNAAHLQTEEKGGKTIKYYEVEDDHGTRRYYCEFDSRQAVENAVQRRRLSLKRAIEIYMEEGAMSISDIELNACTPHSDQTFKDNHQSPFLTTREPLSWADIIKDSTVLKVSFDMVDDLPNAQRSTFNIGHNMTRLVKFYEKKWYTSDNDGSFHLYGAYGNRNTNNVSLRKISIFGLVLTFNEVDNSLVLDPSDFKVSKRFFPTLAEDMVGTQLARVYISSTSSDKRSTSRQPSRATQLCQEKWSNALRFDPTDTEGKCLHFTASTAGTLFVVFAALPKEPESRYLVEISPEGVYIYKGTFLKKPTTNANARALGYASLYQSYFVCITESEESTLIEYGKSLGTSESGDIYLNFIDSRDHLNARFYAFGNDQNPAKVMDVHIVSRHLTKAECKGETVKDLETNLCVQRCHKDCDPLAGCELPDSAQFPNGCKACRTALDVERNKCIPACPDNKMLTKDKKCVPTFDVKGTLVFDDLPFLPEVTICHWMKLDKNFVRRPGYFHKFYGGSRSSILSFIQPLGEGGILFRMEISPDRKKPGDRQRLKLSQLEDLHWHQFCVTWSGFTGVIQYYFDGKNILSAINRQRGELQGGGSLAVGDTRMRITGFDVWDRVLTRQEISQNLKKCDAGKGNVVQWHQAFKYFRKDKKMYSIPSACEPPSSN
;
A
#
# COMPACT_ATOMS: atom_id res chain seq x y z
N VAL A 1 -64.97 30.82 3.14
CA VAL A 1 -63.92 29.81 3.44
C VAL A 1 -64.14 28.47 2.72
N GLN A 2 -65.33 28.20 2.16
CA GLN A 2 -65.53 27.09 1.20
C GLN A 2 -65.37 27.47 -0.28
N ASP A 3 -65.14 28.75 -0.61
CA ASP A 3 -64.88 29.21 -1.99
C ASP A 3 -63.41 29.56 -2.27
N TYR A 4 -62.50 29.38 -1.31
CA TYR A 4 -61.05 29.54 -1.52
C TYR A 4 -60.31 28.20 -1.71
N ILE A 5 -61.03 27.08 -1.68
CA ILE A 5 -60.46 25.72 -1.84
C ILE A 5 -60.85 25.11 -3.21
N ARG A 6 -61.66 25.79 -4.03
CA ARG A 6 -62.09 25.29 -5.35
C ARG A 6 -61.29 25.77 -6.55
N ASN A 7 -60.43 26.78 -6.40
CA ASN A 7 -59.63 27.31 -7.51
C ASN A 7 -58.21 26.73 -7.66
N ASP A 8 -57.67 26.03 -6.65
CA ASP A 8 -56.35 25.37 -6.77
C ASP A 8 -56.42 23.94 -7.34
N ALA A 9 -57.60 23.32 -7.38
CA ALA A 9 -57.77 21.98 -7.97
C ALA A 9 -57.95 22.00 -9.51
N ALA A 10 -58.22 23.17 -10.10
CA ALA A 10 -58.39 23.33 -11.55
C ALA A 10 -57.08 23.72 -12.27
N ASN A 11 -56.13 24.38 -11.60
CA ASN A 11 -54.83 24.73 -12.19
C ASN A 11 -53.80 23.59 -12.10
N LEU A 12 -53.96 22.63 -11.19
CA LEU A 12 -53.07 21.46 -11.09
C LEU A 12 -53.36 20.33 -12.08
N LYS A 13 -54.48 20.38 -12.82
CA LYS A 13 -54.79 19.38 -13.87
C LYS A 13 -54.31 19.76 -15.27
N ASN A 14 -54.03 21.04 -15.53
CA ASN A 14 -53.49 21.46 -16.82
C ASN A 14 -51.95 21.40 -16.86
N GLU A 15 -51.23 21.62 -15.75
CA GLU A 15 -49.76 21.47 -15.72
C GLU A 15 -49.28 20.00 -15.67
N VAL A 16 -50.14 19.04 -15.32
CA VAL A 16 -49.79 17.60 -15.35
C VAL A 16 -50.08 16.96 -16.71
N SER A 17 -50.80 17.65 -17.61
CA SER A 17 -51.04 17.16 -18.98
C SER A 17 -49.96 17.60 -19.98
N GLU A 18 -49.25 18.71 -19.75
CA GLU A 18 -48.13 19.14 -20.61
C GLU A 18 -46.79 18.45 -20.30
N VAL A 19 -46.66 17.74 -19.17
CA VAL A 19 -45.43 17.00 -18.82
C VAL A 19 -45.43 15.56 -19.37
N ARG A 20 -46.56 15.07 -19.89
CA ARG A 20 -46.63 13.72 -20.51
C ARG A 20 -46.26 13.68 -21.99
N ASP A 21 -46.14 14.83 -22.66
CA ASP A 21 -45.77 14.91 -24.09
C ASP A 21 -44.34 15.40 -24.36
N VAL A 22 -43.46 15.47 -23.34
CA VAL A 22 -42.03 15.85 -23.50
C VAL A 22 -41.08 14.74 -23.08
N ILE A 23 -41.44 13.48 -23.34
CA ILE A 23 -40.47 12.36 -23.40
C ILE A 23 -40.39 11.88 -24.84
N GLY A 24 -39.95 12.81 -25.69
CA GLY A 24 -39.69 12.60 -27.10
C GLY A 24 -38.73 13.68 -27.60
N SER A 25 -37.43 13.37 -27.58
CA SER A 25 -36.36 14.04 -28.35
C SER A 25 -36.25 15.58 -28.28
N LYS A 26 -35.35 16.09 -27.44
CA LYS A 26 -34.23 17.03 -27.77
C LYS A 26 -33.71 17.77 -26.52
N ARG A 27 -32.39 18.01 -26.55
CA ARG A 27 -31.52 18.79 -25.63
C ARG A 27 -32.23 19.77 -24.67
N VAL A 28 -31.97 19.63 -23.37
CA VAL A 28 -32.19 20.70 -22.38
C VAL A 28 -30.89 21.54 -22.24
N PRO A 29 -30.93 22.88 -22.31
CA PRO A 29 -29.74 23.72 -22.22
C PRO A 29 -29.16 23.75 -20.79
N ALA A 30 -27.86 24.02 -20.69
CA ALA A 30 -27.10 24.20 -19.46
C ALA A 30 -27.63 25.28 -18.47
N ALA A 31 -28.72 25.97 -18.80
CA ALA A 31 -29.34 27.00 -17.97
C ALA A 31 -30.32 26.47 -16.90
N VAL A 32 -30.74 25.20 -16.95
CA VAL A 32 -31.72 24.63 -15.99
C VAL A 32 -31.07 24.07 -14.71
N MET A 33 -29.75 23.87 -14.71
CA MET A 33 -28.99 23.38 -13.53
C MET A 33 -28.70 24.44 -12.46
N VAL A 34 -29.14 25.70 -12.66
CA VAL A 34 -28.91 26.82 -11.72
C VAL A 34 -30.08 26.98 -10.73
N ASN A 35 -31.16 26.21 -10.86
CA ASN A 35 -32.32 26.31 -9.96
C ASN A 35 -32.12 25.44 -8.69
N PRO A 36 -31.99 26.03 -7.50
CA PRO A 36 -31.74 25.30 -6.25
C PRO A 36 -32.84 24.27 -5.93
N LYS A 37 -34.10 24.58 -6.28
CA LYS A 37 -35.24 23.68 -6.02
C LYS A 37 -35.21 22.41 -6.87
N VAL A 38 -34.57 22.45 -8.04
CA VAL A 38 -34.42 21.27 -8.93
C VAL A 38 -33.27 20.38 -8.47
N GLN A 39 -32.19 20.97 -7.94
CA GLN A 39 -31.11 20.21 -7.30
C GLN A 39 -31.58 19.57 -6.00
N GLU A 40 -32.35 20.28 -5.19
CA GLU A 40 -32.94 19.76 -3.96
C GLU A 40 -33.90 18.60 -4.27
N ALA A 41 -34.80 18.73 -5.25
CA ALA A 41 -35.69 17.65 -5.68
C ALA A 41 -34.94 16.44 -6.30
N ALA A 42 -33.81 16.65 -6.97
CA ALA A 42 -32.99 15.57 -7.52
C ALA A 42 -32.19 14.84 -6.43
N VAL A 43 -31.71 15.57 -5.42
CA VAL A 43 -31.08 15.01 -4.21
C VAL A 43 -32.11 14.25 -3.38
N GLU A 44 -33.31 14.79 -3.21
CA GLU A 44 -34.40 14.17 -2.46
C GLU A 44 -34.89 12.89 -3.15
N LYS A 45 -35.03 12.90 -4.49
CA LYS A 45 -35.29 11.66 -5.27
C LYS A 45 -34.11 10.68 -5.24
N GLY A 46 -32.87 11.18 -5.23
CA GLY A 46 -31.67 10.36 -5.09
C GLY A 46 -31.61 9.66 -3.73
N ILE A 47 -31.98 10.38 -2.66
CA ILE A 47 -32.10 9.86 -1.29
C ILE A 47 -33.29 8.91 -1.20
N GLU A 48 -34.42 9.18 -1.87
CA GLU A 48 -35.57 8.28 -1.92
C GLU A 48 -35.26 6.98 -2.68
N VAL A 49 -34.50 7.05 -3.78
CA VAL A 49 -34.08 5.87 -4.56
C VAL A 49 -33.00 5.08 -3.82
N ALA A 50 -32.04 5.76 -3.18
CA ALA A 50 -31.05 5.12 -2.31
C ALA A 50 -31.72 4.49 -1.07
N GLY A 51 -32.70 5.18 -0.48
CA GLY A 51 -33.55 4.67 0.59
C GLY A 51 -34.31 3.43 0.15
N LYS A 52 -34.98 3.46 -1.02
CA LYS A 52 -35.66 2.28 -1.59
C LYS A 52 -34.72 1.12 -1.95
N LEU A 53 -33.47 1.41 -2.33
CA LEU A 53 -32.45 0.39 -2.60
C LEU A 53 -31.93 -0.23 -1.30
N VAL A 54 -31.70 0.59 -0.27
CA VAL A 54 -31.32 0.15 1.08
C VAL A 54 -32.48 -0.61 1.73
N ASP A 55 -33.73 -0.14 1.61
CA ASP A 55 -34.93 -0.83 2.08
C ASP A 55 -35.15 -2.14 1.33
N LYS A 56 -34.85 -2.22 0.04
CA LYS A 56 -34.89 -3.48 -0.73
C LYS A 56 -33.77 -4.42 -0.30
N GLN A 57 -32.59 -3.91 0.03
CA GLN A 57 -31.47 -4.69 0.52
C GLN A 57 -31.69 -5.16 1.96
N LEU A 58 -32.29 -4.32 2.81
CA LEU A 58 -32.77 -4.65 4.15
C LEU A 58 -33.94 -5.62 4.09
N GLN A 59 -34.89 -5.50 3.16
CA GLN A 59 -35.91 -6.52 2.90
C GLN A 59 -35.29 -7.83 2.41
N THR A 60 -34.20 -7.78 1.64
CA THR A 60 -33.49 -9.00 1.21
C THR A 60 -32.73 -9.64 2.38
N ILE A 61 -32.19 -8.83 3.29
CA ILE A 61 -31.53 -9.28 4.53
C ILE A 61 -32.56 -9.78 5.54
N ASP A 62 -33.68 -9.09 5.73
CA ASP A 62 -34.81 -9.51 6.55
C ASP A 62 -35.48 -10.76 5.95
N ASP A 63 -35.57 -10.89 4.62
CA ASP A 63 -36.02 -12.12 3.97
C ASP A 63 -35.00 -13.25 4.15
N ALA A 64 -33.70 -12.97 4.09
CA ALA A 64 -32.65 -13.95 4.35
C ALA A 64 -32.60 -14.33 5.84
N GLN A 65 -32.81 -13.38 6.75
CA GLN A 65 -32.87 -13.57 8.20
C GLN A 65 -34.19 -14.22 8.61
N ARG A 66 -35.30 -13.96 7.91
CA ARG A 66 -36.58 -14.63 8.09
C ARG A 66 -36.53 -16.02 7.50
N LYS A 67 -35.87 -16.25 6.36
CA LYS A 67 -35.57 -17.59 5.83
C LYS A 67 -34.62 -18.36 6.75
N ALA A 68 -33.61 -17.68 7.32
CA ALA A 68 -32.73 -18.27 8.33
C ALA A 68 -33.49 -18.51 9.65
N ALA A 69 -34.39 -17.62 10.06
CA ALA A 69 -35.22 -17.77 11.25
C ALA A 69 -36.31 -18.82 11.05
N ASP A 70 -36.85 -18.99 9.84
CA ASP A 70 -37.80 -20.03 9.47
C ASP A 70 -37.08 -21.38 9.29
N PHE A 71 -35.80 -21.38 8.89
CA PHE A 71 -34.90 -22.53 8.98
C PHE A 71 -34.58 -22.88 10.45
N LEU A 72 -34.40 -21.88 11.32
CA LEU A 72 -34.19 -22.06 12.77
C LEU A 72 -35.48 -22.39 13.54
N LYS A 73 -36.66 -22.02 13.02
CA LYS A 73 -37.99 -22.41 13.55
C LYS A 73 -38.39 -23.83 13.18
N LYS A 74 -37.64 -24.51 12.29
CA LYS A 74 -37.73 -25.97 12.18
C LYS A 74 -37.19 -26.53 13.49
N GLU A 75 -38.08 -26.77 14.45
CA GLU A 75 -37.71 -27.32 15.75
C GLU A 75 -37.02 -28.67 15.53
N ILE A 76 -35.71 -28.70 15.78
CA ILE A 76 -34.98 -29.93 16.05
C ILE A 76 -35.43 -30.36 17.44
N LYS A 77 -36.32 -31.34 17.52
CA LYS A 77 -36.57 -32.02 18.78
C LYS A 77 -35.38 -32.91 19.06
N LEU A 78 -34.55 -32.48 20.01
CA LEU A 78 -33.48 -33.24 20.62
C LEU A 78 -34.06 -33.98 21.83
N ASP A 79 -34.36 -35.26 21.66
CA ASP A 79 -34.75 -36.13 22.77
C ASP A 79 -33.48 -36.75 23.36
N ILE A 80 -33.10 -36.34 24.57
CA ILE A 80 -31.90 -36.82 25.25
C ILE A 80 -32.36 -37.74 26.38
N THR A 81 -32.33 -39.05 26.12
CA THR A 81 -32.66 -40.06 27.14
C THR A 81 -31.39 -40.75 27.63
N PRO A 82 -31.03 -40.63 28.92
CA PRO A 82 -29.90 -41.35 29.49
C PRO A 82 -30.24 -42.84 29.66
N ASP A 83 -29.34 -43.72 29.24
CA ASP A 83 -29.41 -45.15 29.50
C ASP A 83 -29.12 -45.46 30.97
N LYS A 84 -29.42 -46.68 31.41
CA LYS A 84 -29.00 -47.17 32.73
C LYS A 84 -27.58 -47.71 32.63
N GLY A 85 -26.66 -47.12 33.40
CA GLY A 85 -25.30 -47.63 33.56
C GLY A 85 -25.28 -48.98 34.29
N TRP A 86 -24.27 -49.80 33.99
CA TRP A 86 -24.07 -51.11 34.62
C TRP A 86 -22.70 -51.15 35.30
N GLU A 87 -22.69 -51.69 36.52
CA GLU A 87 -21.48 -51.90 37.33
C GLU A 87 -21.39 -53.39 37.69
N SER A 88 -20.25 -54.01 37.37
CA SER A 88 -19.85 -55.34 37.83
C SER A 88 -18.41 -55.27 38.34
N GLU A 89 -17.96 -56.26 39.13
CA GLU A 89 -16.62 -56.28 39.77
C GLU A 89 -15.47 -56.04 38.77
N ASP A 90 -15.65 -56.37 37.49
CA ASP A 90 -14.61 -56.26 36.46
C ASP A 90 -14.87 -55.18 35.38
N MET A 91 -16.00 -54.46 35.42
CA MET A 91 -16.39 -53.51 34.36
C MET A 91 -17.33 -52.41 34.84
N PHE A 92 -16.95 -51.16 34.58
CA PHE A 92 -17.77 -49.96 34.75
C PHE A 92 -18.10 -49.40 33.36
N LEU A 93 -19.39 -49.39 32.99
CA LEU A 93 -19.90 -48.74 31.79
C LEU A 93 -20.77 -47.55 32.21
N PRO A 94 -20.35 -46.30 31.93
CA PRO A 94 -21.18 -45.13 32.21
C PRO A 94 -22.46 -45.20 31.36
N PRO A 95 -23.59 -44.64 31.85
CA PRO A 95 -24.81 -44.55 31.06
C PRO A 95 -24.56 -43.77 29.77
N GLY A 96 -24.83 -44.41 28.62
CA GLY A 96 -24.88 -43.73 27.33
C GLY A 96 -26.02 -42.73 27.27
N TYR A 97 -25.97 -41.77 26.35
CA TYR A 97 -27.07 -40.86 26.06
C TYR A 97 -27.62 -41.20 24.68
N HIS A 98 -28.90 -41.57 24.60
CA HIS A 98 -29.62 -41.60 23.34
C HIS A 98 -30.02 -40.16 22.98
N ILE A 99 -29.51 -39.68 21.84
CA ILE A 99 -29.85 -38.36 21.29
C ILE A 99 -30.64 -38.59 20.01
N ASP A 100 -31.96 -38.48 20.08
CA ASP A 100 -32.84 -38.56 18.91
C ASP A 100 -33.10 -37.14 18.38
N ALA A 101 -32.94 -36.95 17.07
CA ALA A 101 -33.08 -35.65 16.42
C ALA A 101 -34.11 -35.76 15.29
N SER A 102 -35.33 -35.29 15.55
CA SER A 102 -36.39 -35.25 14.54
C SER A 102 -36.63 -33.83 14.03
N ILE A 103 -36.76 -33.72 12.71
CA ILE A 103 -37.15 -32.49 12.01
C ILE A 103 -38.62 -32.67 11.60
N SER A 104 -39.52 -31.87 12.15
CA SER A 104 -40.92 -31.89 11.72
C SER A 104 -41.12 -31.01 10.48
N GLY A 105 -41.74 -31.58 9.43
CA GLY A 105 -42.15 -30.86 8.21
C GLY A 105 -41.33 -31.23 6.96
N GLY A 106 -41.69 -32.35 6.32
CA GLY A 106 -41.22 -32.72 4.99
C GLY A 106 -42.13 -32.14 3.91
N GLU A 107 -41.76 -31.01 3.34
CA GLU A 107 -42.05 -30.70 1.94
C GLU A 107 -40.71 -30.44 1.24
N GLU A 108 -40.55 -31.04 0.05
CA GLU A 108 -39.38 -30.87 -0.80
C GLU A 108 -39.10 -29.38 -1.04
N SER A 109 -37.88 -28.95 -0.77
CA SER A 109 -37.40 -27.62 -1.13
C SER A 109 -37.65 -27.37 -2.62
N PRO A 110 -38.13 -26.18 -3.04
CA PRO A 110 -38.26 -25.87 -4.45
C PRO A 110 -36.89 -26.00 -5.13
N LYS A 111 -36.82 -26.70 -6.28
CA LYS A 111 -35.60 -26.75 -7.10
C LYS A 111 -35.22 -25.32 -7.50
N GLU A 112 -34.15 -24.77 -6.92
CA GLU A 112 -33.53 -23.53 -7.40
C GLU A 112 -33.10 -23.74 -8.85
N GLY A 113 -33.64 -22.95 -9.77
CA GLY A 113 -33.16 -22.93 -11.15
C GLY A 113 -31.69 -22.47 -11.16
N GLY A 114 -30.77 -23.34 -11.59
CA GLY A 114 -29.35 -23.02 -11.67
C GLY A 114 -29.07 -21.78 -12.54
N GLU A 115 -27.93 -21.12 -12.32
CA GLU A 115 -27.47 -20.02 -13.17
C GLU A 115 -27.49 -20.46 -14.65
N ILE A 116 -28.06 -19.61 -15.51
CA ILE A 116 -28.14 -19.89 -16.95
C ILE A 116 -26.72 -19.86 -17.53
N PRO A 117 -26.22 -20.98 -18.10
CA PRO A 117 -24.90 -21.00 -18.72
C PRO A 117 -24.91 -20.17 -20.00
N TYR A 118 -23.76 -19.56 -20.32
CA TYR A 118 -23.57 -18.76 -21.52
C TYR A 118 -22.54 -19.39 -22.45
N VAL A 119 -22.77 -19.22 -23.75
CA VAL A 119 -21.82 -19.53 -24.83
C VAL A 119 -21.43 -18.25 -25.56
N PHE A 120 -20.22 -18.23 -26.12
CA PHE A 120 -19.64 -17.08 -26.84
C PHE A 120 -19.34 -17.48 -28.28
N PRO A 121 -20.32 -17.35 -29.21
CA PRO A 121 -20.16 -17.82 -30.59
C PRO A 121 -18.96 -17.22 -31.33
N ALA A 122 -18.65 -15.95 -31.06
CA ALA A 122 -17.52 -15.21 -31.65
C ALA A 122 -16.24 -15.28 -30.77
N GLY A 123 -16.17 -16.20 -29.81
CA GLY A 123 -15.08 -16.30 -28.83
C GLY A 123 -15.23 -15.37 -27.62
N LEU A 124 -14.69 -15.80 -26.48
CA LEU A 124 -14.76 -15.03 -25.22
C LEU A 124 -14.02 -13.69 -25.34
N GLY A 125 -12.91 -13.63 -26.07
CA GLY A 125 -12.09 -12.44 -26.25
C GLY A 125 -12.89 -11.25 -26.78
N THR A 126 -13.80 -11.49 -27.71
CA THR A 126 -14.68 -10.48 -28.29
C THR A 126 -15.67 -9.93 -27.25
N ALA A 127 -16.16 -10.77 -26.34
CA ALA A 127 -17.00 -10.34 -25.22
C ALA A 127 -16.21 -9.55 -24.16
N LEU A 128 -14.96 -9.93 -23.89
CA LEU A 128 -14.06 -9.19 -22.99
C LEU A 128 -13.73 -7.80 -23.55
N MET A 129 -13.42 -7.72 -24.85
CA MET A 129 -13.05 -6.47 -25.51
C MET A 129 -14.18 -5.43 -25.46
N ASN A 130 -15.43 -5.89 -25.61
CA ASN A 130 -16.62 -5.05 -25.62
C ASN A 130 -17.30 -4.89 -24.24
N GLY A 131 -16.76 -5.50 -23.17
CA GLY A 131 -17.32 -5.37 -21.81
C GLY A 131 -18.71 -5.98 -21.63
N CYS A 132 -18.98 -7.13 -22.26
CA CYS A 132 -20.33 -7.71 -22.40
C CYS A 132 -20.88 -8.47 -21.18
N TRP A 133 -20.99 -7.78 -20.04
CA TRP A 133 -21.34 -8.36 -18.74
C TRP A 133 -22.84 -8.43 -18.41
N GLY A 134 -23.68 -7.64 -19.08
CA GLY A 134 -25.11 -7.45 -18.80
C GLY A 134 -26.05 -8.50 -19.41
N SER A 135 -27.36 -8.27 -19.34
CA SER A 135 -28.39 -9.14 -19.95
C SER A 135 -29.37 -8.31 -20.76
N GLY A 136 -30.05 -8.93 -21.74
CA GLY A 136 -31.08 -8.26 -22.55
C GLY A 136 -30.54 -7.32 -23.62
N TYR A 137 -29.35 -7.61 -24.18
CA TYR A 137 -28.81 -6.89 -25.33
C TYR A 137 -29.79 -6.95 -26.52
N LYS A 138 -29.87 -5.84 -27.28
CA LYS A 138 -30.69 -5.75 -28.50
C LYS A 138 -29.83 -6.10 -29.72
N GLU A 139 -30.42 -6.50 -30.84
CA GLU A 139 -29.70 -6.85 -32.08
C GLU A 139 -28.70 -5.78 -32.56
N THR A 140 -28.96 -4.50 -32.25
CA THR A 140 -28.08 -3.37 -32.57
C THR A 140 -26.88 -3.22 -31.62
N ASP A 141 -26.86 -3.96 -30.51
CA ASP A 141 -25.79 -3.90 -29.50
C ASP A 141 -24.68 -4.91 -29.85
N PRO A 142 -23.40 -4.50 -29.89
CA PRO A 142 -22.26 -5.40 -30.08
C PRO A 142 -22.35 -6.66 -29.18
N CYS A 143 -22.80 -6.50 -27.93
CA CYS A 143 -22.87 -7.58 -26.97
C CYS A 143 -23.99 -8.61 -27.22
N TYR A 144 -24.90 -8.35 -28.17
CA TYR A 144 -25.94 -9.31 -28.58
C TYR A 144 -25.34 -10.51 -29.32
N SER A 145 -24.48 -10.24 -30.31
CA SER A 145 -23.79 -11.28 -31.09
C SER A 145 -22.64 -11.93 -30.31
N ALA A 146 -22.16 -11.27 -29.26
CA ALA A 146 -21.06 -11.74 -28.42
C ALA A 146 -21.40 -12.94 -27.53
N LYS A 147 -22.66 -13.06 -27.08
CA LYS A 147 -23.03 -13.92 -25.94
C LYS A 147 -24.47 -14.43 -26.01
N TRP A 148 -24.66 -15.75 -26.01
CA TRP A 148 -25.98 -16.40 -26.03
C TRP A 148 -26.19 -17.32 -24.82
N LYS A 149 -27.46 -17.56 -24.45
CA LYS A 149 -27.83 -18.52 -23.40
C LYS A 149 -27.68 -19.95 -23.92
N SER A 150 -27.19 -20.86 -23.07
CA SER A 150 -27.02 -22.28 -23.37
C SER A 150 -28.00 -23.16 -22.59
N SER A 151 -27.97 -24.47 -22.87
CA SER A 151 -28.77 -25.50 -22.20
C SER A 151 -28.34 -25.75 -20.75
N ILE A 152 -29.31 -25.61 -19.84
CA ILE A 152 -29.16 -25.92 -18.41
C ILE A 152 -29.32 -27.43 -18.19
N CYS A 153 -28.49 -28.02 -17.32
CA CYS A 153 -28.66 -29.38 -16.83
C CYS A 153 -29.90 -29.46 -15.91
N GLN A 154 -30.91 -30.26 -16.27
CA GLN A 154 -32.19 -30.29 -15.55
C GLN A 154 -32.16 -31.26 -14.37
N ASN A 155 -31.49 -32.40 -14.54
CA ASN A 155 -31.36 -33.45 -13.54
C ASN A 155 -29.88 -33.81 -13.32
N MET A 156 -29.07 -32.82 -12.95
CA MET A 156 -27.62 -32.93 -12.85
C MET A 156 -27.19 -33.89 -11.74
N ILE A 157 -26.15 -34.68 -11.99
CA ILE A 157 -25.51 -35.51 -10.96
C ILE A 157 -25.01 -34.64 -9.80
N ASP A 158 -25.33 -35.01 -8.56
CA ASP A 158 -25.02 -34.21 -7.36
C ASP A 158 -23.54 -33.86 -7.23
N GLY A 159 -22.66 -34.82 -7.55
CA GLY A 159 -21.22 -34.63 -7.49
C GLY A 159 -20.71 -33.52 -8.42
N ALA A 160 -21.42 -33.24 -9.52
CA ALA A 160 -21.04 -32.16 -10.42
C ALA A 160 -20.99 -30.83 -9.66
N ALA A 161 -21.91 -30.55 -8.73
CA ALA A 161 -21.93 -29.30 -7.97
C ALA A 161 -20.66 -29.03 -7.14
N PHE A 162 -19.78 -30.03 -6.95
CA PHE A 162 -18.49 -29.88 -6.26
C PHE A 162 -17.30 -29.66 -7.22
N MET A 163 -17.42 -30.08 -8.47
CA MET A 163 -16.37 -29.99 -9.48
C MET A 163 -16.22 -28.56 -10.01
N GLY A 164 -15.01 -28.05 -10.20
CA GLY A 164 -14.80 -26.73 -10.82
C GLY A 164 -15.27 -25.58 -9.94
N VAL A 165 -15.43 -25.88 -8.65
CA VAL A 165 -15.74 -24.91 -7.59
C VAL A 165 -14.44 -24.39 -7.02
N GLY A 166 -14.44 -23.10 -6.68
CA GLY A 166 -13.32 -22.49 -5.98
C GLY A 166 -13.02 -23.17 -4.65
N PHE A 167 -11.77 -23.11 -4.21
CA PHE A 167 -11.30 -23.76 -3.00
C PHE A 167 -10.29 -22.90 -2.27
N ASP A 168 -10.42 -22.77 -0.95
CA ASP A 168 -9.46 -22.08 -0.10
C ASP A 168 -8.33 -23.01 0.35
N GLY A 169 -7.17 -22.89 -0.29
CA GLY A 169 -5.97 -23.67 0.03
C GLY A 169 -5.43 -23.50 1.46
N ARG A 170 -5.86 -22.48 2.22
CA ARG A 170 -5.53 -22.34 3.66
C ARG A 170 -6.54 -22.99 4.59
N GLY A 171 -7.73 -23.30 4.06
CA GLY A 171 -8.81 -23.95 4.78
C GLY A 171 -8.51 -25.39 5.18
N LYS A 172 -9.55 -26.12 5.57
CA LYS A 172 -9.47 -27.56 5.82
C LYS A 172 -9.47 -28.30 4.48
N TYR A 173 -8.76 -29.41 4.36
CA TYR A 173 -8.94 -30.31 3.22
C TYR A 173 -10.25 -31.08 3.39
N SER A 174 -11.35 -30.41 3.04
CA SER A 174 -12.71 -30.88 3.25
C SER A 174 -13.67 -30.12 2.35
N PRO A 175 -14.83 -30.68 1.96
CA PRO A 175 -15.80 -29.99 1.11
C PRO A 175 -16.30 -28.65 1.65
N GLU A 176 -16.20 -28.42 2.96
CA GLU A 176 -16.61 -27.19 3.65
C GLU A 176 -15.70 -25.99 3.29
N SER A 177 -14.50 -26.23 2.76
CA SER A 177 -13.58 -25.17 2.29
C SER A 177 -13.86 -24.74 0.84
N ARG A 178 -14.94 -25.25 0.24
CA ARG A 178 -15.39 -24.83 -1.10
C ARG A 178 -15.87 -23.38 -1.10
N LYS A 179 -15.72 -22.74 -2.25
CA LYS A 179 -16.12 -21.36 -2.54
C LYS A 179 -17.21 -21.36 -3.62
N ILE A 180 -17.29 -20.30 -4.42
CA ILE A 180 -18.27 -20.16 -5.49
C ILE A 180 -17.87 -21.03 -6.70
N SER A 181 -18.86 -21.52 -7.45
CA SER A 181 -18.64 -22.27 -8.70
C SER A 181 -17.96 -21.40 -9.75
N ILE A 182 -16.81 -21.84 -10.27
CA ILE A 182 -16.04 -21.13 -11.30
C ILE A 182 -16.41 -21.63 -12.69
N VAL A 183 -16.61 -22.95 -12.84
CA VAL A 183 -16.99 -23.58 -14.12
C VAL A 183 -18.51 -23.64 -14.27
N GLN A 184 -19.00 -23.29 -15.46
CA GLN A 184 -20.42 -23.31 -15.82
C GLN A 184 -20.94 -24.73 -16.06
N ARG A 185 -22.25 -24.94 -15.88
CA ARG A 185 -22.93 -26.24 -16.07
C ARG A 185 -23.68 -26.26 -17.39
N ASN A 186 -22.96 -26.56 -18.47
CA ASN A 186 -23.56 -26.75 -19.78
C ASN A 186 -23.83 -28.24 -20.01
N CYS A 187 -25.02 -28.57 -20.51
CA CYS A 187 -25.40 -29.94 -20.89
C CYS A 187 -25.88 -29.97 -22.36
N ALA A 188 -25.16 -29.33 -23.27
CA ALA A 188 -25.50 -29.29 -24.69
C ALA A 188 -25.36 -30.68 -25.34
N ASN A 189 -24.40 -31.48 -24.89
CA ASN A 189 -24.17 -32.83 -25.41
C ASN A 189 -25.12 -33.88 -24.82
N LYS A 190 -25.89 -33.53 -23.77
CA LYS A 190 -26.85 -34.41 -23.08
C LYS A 190 -26.22 -35.73 -22.60
N ALA A 191 -24.98 -35.67 -22.11
CA ALA A 191 -24.34 -36.83 -21.50
C ALA A 191 -25.06 -37.22 -20.20
N THR A 192 -25.18 -38.51 -19.93
CA THR A 192 -25.83 -39.01 -18.71
C THR A 192 -25.05 -40.14 -18.06
N TYR A 193 -25.07 -40.21 -16.73
CA TYR A 193 -24.55 -41.31 -15.91
C TYR A 193 -25.62 -41.73 -14.91
N ASP A 194 -25.97 -43.01 -14.85
CA ASP A 194 -27.07 -43.54 -14.01
C ASP A 194 -28.40 -42.76 -14.14
N GLY A 195 -28.70 -42.28 -15.34
CA GLY A 195 -29.91 -41.50 -15.64
C GLY A 195 -29.88 -40.03 -15.15
N LEU A 196 -28.74 -39.56 -14.64
CA LEU A 196 -28.49 -38.17 -14.25
C LEU A 196 -27.66 -37.45 -15.32
N ASP A 197 -27.94 -36.16 -15.55
CA ASP A 197 -27.22 -35.33 -16.50
C ASP A 197 -25.78 -35.06 -16.02
N VAL A 198 -24.81 -35.22 -16.92
CA VAL A 198 -23.40 -34.91 -16.69
C VAL A 198 -23.03 -33.67 -17.51
N PRO A 199 -22.49 -32.59 -16.90
CA PRO A 199 -22.03 -31.42 -17.64
C PRO A 199 -20.96 -31.75 -18.68
N ASP A 200 -20.96 -31.02 -19.79
CA ASP A 200 -20.11 -31.26 -20.96
C ASP A 200 -18.60 -31.17 -20.66
N THR A 201 -18.21 -30.53 -19.55
CA THR A 201 -16.81 -30.36 -19.10
C THR A 201 -16.36 -31.44 -18.12
N MET A 202 -17.16 -32.50 -17.92
CA MET A 202 -16.96 -33.49 -16.87
C MET A 202 -17.10 -34.91 -17.36
N ASN A 203 -16.25 -35.79 -16.84
CA ASN A 203 -16.31 -37.23 -17.06
C ASN A 203 -16.51 -37.97 -15.74
N VAL A 204 -17.36 -39.00 -15.75
CA VAL A 204 -17.70 -39.81 -14.58
C VAL A 204 -17.23 -41.24 -14.78
N HIS A 205 -16.50 -41.78 -13.81
CA HIS A 205 -16.05 -43.16 -13.77
C HIS A 205 -16.59 -43.88 -12.53
N GLY A 206 -17.30 -44.99 -12.70
CA GLY A 206 -17.70 -45.84 -11.58
C GLY A 206 -16.51 -46.66 -11.07
N ILE A 207 -16.28 -46.67 -9.75
CA ILE A 207 -15.17 -47.38 -9.10
C ILE A 207 -15.69 -48.55 -8.25
N TYR A 208 -16.68 -48.28 -7.39
CA TYR A 208 -17.30 -49.26 -6.50
C TYR A 208 -16.30 -50.08 -5.65
N ASP A 209 -15.38 -49.41 -4.96
CA ASP A 209 -14.34 -50.05 -4.13
C ASP A 209 -14.47 -49.66 -2.64
N THR A 210 -13.92 -50.46 -1.74
CA THR A 210 -13.85 -50.15 -0.31
C THR A 210 -12.48 -50.49 0.23
N SER A 211 -11.82 -49.50 0.83
CA SER A 211 -10.47 -49.65 1.37
C SER A 211 -10.40 -49.14 2.81
N ALA A 212 -9.51 -49.74 3.61
CA ALA A 212 -9.22 -49.28 4.96
C ALA A 212 -7.71 -49.13 5.13
N SER A 213 -7.26 -47.99 5.64
CA SER A 213 -5.85 -47.67 5.82
C SER A 213 -5.57 -47.06 7.18
N LEU A 214 -4.49 -47.49 7.82
CA LEU A 214 -3.98 -46.91 9.06
C LEU A 214 -2.67 -46.18 8.77
N MET A 215 -2.57 -44.94 9.23
CA MET A 215 -1.41 -44.08 9.04
C MET A 215 -0.98 -43.46 10.36
N THR A 216 0.33 -43.25 10.53
CA THR A 216 0.89 -42.60 11.72
C THR A 216 1.84 -41.47 11.32
N PHE A 217 1.78 -40.36 12.05
CA PHE A 217 2.54 -39.14 11.80
C PHE A 217 3.28 -38.70 13.06
N GLU A 218 4.55 -38.31 12.90
CA GLU A 218 5.42 -37.85 14.00
C GLU A 218 5.48 -36.33 14.15
N SER A 219 5.02 -35.61 13.12
CA SER A 219 5.04 -34.15 13.13
C SER A 219 3.90 -33.54 12.33
N ARG A 220 3.58 -32.29 12.67
CA ARG A 220 2.67 -31.41 11.91
C ARG A 220 3.07 -31.32 10.45
N GLU A 221 4.38 -31.31 10.18
CA GLU A 221 4.94 -31.16 8.85
C GLU A 221 4.72 -32.41 7.98
N GLU A 222 4.89 -33.60 8.57
CA GLU A 222 4.62 -34.87 7.90
C GLU A 222 3.13 -35.00 7.55
N TYR A 223 2.24 -34.66 8.49
CA TYR A 223 0.80 -34.64 8.26
C TYR A 223 0.39 -33.61 7.20
N ARG A 224 0.95 -32.40 7.25
CA ARG A 224 0.74 -31.36 6.22
C ARG A 224 1.12 -31.87 4.83
N LYS A 225 2.28 -32.53 4.71
CA LYS A 225 2.77 -33.09 3.44
C LYS A 225 1.87 -34.21 2.93
N HIS A 226 1.33 -35.05 3.80
CA HIS A 226 0.38 -36.08 3.43
C HIS A 226 -0.89 -35.51 2.80
N ILE A 227 -1.50 -34.49 3.40
CA ILE A 227 -2.71 -33.84 2.85
C ILE A 227 -2.39 -33.14 1.52
N GLN A 228 -1.24 -32.47 1.41
CA GLN A 228 -0.80 -31.86 0.15
C GLN A 228 -0.71 -32.88 -0.99
N GLN A 229 -0.14 -34.05 -0.71
CA GLN A 229 -0.06 -35.14 -1.68
C GLN A 229 -1.44 -35.66 -2.09
N GLN A 230 -2.36 -35.85 -1.12
CA GLN A 230 -3.74 -36.25 -1.41
C GLN A 230 -4.46 -35.21 -2.30
N ALA A 231 -4.26 -33.93 -2.03
CA ALA A 231 -4.85 -32.83 -2.79
C ALA A 231 -4.19 -32.58 -4.17
N GLY A 232 -3.12 -33.30 -4.50
CA GLY A 232 -2.39 -33.12 -5.76
C GLY A 232 -1.59 -31.82 -5.86
N VAL A 233 -1.24 -31.20 -4.72
CA VAL A 233 -0.48 -29.94 -4.67
C VAL A 233 0.92 -30.14 -4.11
N SER A 234 1.88 -29.32 -4.57
CA SER A 234 3.28 -29.39 -4.10
C SER A 234 3.88 -27.99 -3.91
N GLY A 235 4.67 -27.79 -2.85
CA GLY A 235 5.34 -26.52 -2.54
C GLY A 235 5.30 -26.15 -1.05
N SER A 236 6.29 -25.38 -0.58
CA SER A 236 6.49 -25.04 0.84
C SER A 236 5.47 -24.05 1.43
N TYR A 237 4.85 -23.23 0.58
CA TYR A 237 3.88 -22.19 0.94
C TYR A 237 2.42 -22.69 0.94
N TYR A 238 2.17 -23.89 0.43
CA TYR A 238 0.84 -24.52 0.51
C TYR A 238 0.65 -25.16 1.87
N GLY A 239 -0.56 -25.14 2.41
CA GLY A 239 -0.80 -25.82 3.67
C GLY A 239 -2.17 -25.48 4.18
N PHE A 240 -3.05 -26.48 4.15
CA PHE A 240 -4.36 -26.58 4.75
C PHE A 240 -4.29 -26.28 6.26
N SER A 241 -3.92 -25.05 6.59
CA SER A 241 -3.40 -24.64 7.89
C SER A 241 -4.49 -24.76 8.94
N ALA A 242 -5.74 -24.48 8.56
CA ALA A 242 -6.90 -24.73 9.42
C ALA A 242 -7.08 -26.23 9.71
N GLY A 243 -6.90 -27.11 8.72
CA GLY A 243 -6.99 -28.57 8.93
C GLY A 243 -5.85 -29.11 9.81
N VAL A 244 -4.62 -28.65 9.60
CA VAL A 244 -3.47 -29.00 10.44
C VAL A 244 -3.65 -28.49 11.87
N LYS A 245 -4.21 -27.28 12.05
CA LYS A 245 -4.54 -26.72 13.36
C LYS A 245 -5.63 -27.52 14.07
N GLU A 246 -6.66 -27.97 13.36
CA GLU A 246 -7.71 -28.82 13.93
C GLU A 246 -7.18 -30.20 14.34
N ALA A 247 -6.34 -30.83 13.51
CA ALA A 247 -5.77 -32.14 13.82
C ALA A 247 -4.72 -32.11 14.94
N TRP A 248 -3.97 -31.02 15.09
CA TRP A 248 -2.78 -30.96 15.97
C TRP A 248 -2.81 -29.88 17.07
N GLY A 249 -3.73 -28.92 17.03
CA GLY A 249 -3.83 -27.80 17.99
C GLY A 249 -3.09 -26.51 17.58
N GLU A 250 -3.21 -25.45 18.40
CA GLU A 250 -2.91 -24.06 18.02
C GLU A 250 -1.45 -23.59 18.25
N SER A 251 -0.65 -24.18 19.16
CA SER A 251 0.64 -23.59 19.58
C SER A 251 1.90 -24.27 19.04
N THR A 252 2.90 -23.46 18.65
CA THR A 252 4.28 -23.86 18.30
C THR A 252 5.31 -23.47 19.36
N ALA A 253 4.95 -22.60 20.31
CA ALA A 253 5.88 -22.05 21.30
C ALA A 253 5.88 -22.78 22.66
N SER A 254 4.94 -23.71 22.90
CA SER A 254 4.78 -24.38 24.21
C SER A 254 4.13 -25.77 24.16
N ALA A 255 3.83 -26.32 22.98
CA ALA A 255 3.20 -27.64 22.87
C ALA A 255 4.22 -28.77 23.01
N ARG A 256 3.93 -29.74 23.88
CA ARG A 256 4.64 -31.04 23.91
C ARG A 256 4.55 -31.70 22.54
N GLN A 257 5.60 -32.44 22.15
CA GLN A 257 5.60 -33.23 20.93
C GLN A 257 4.48 -34.29 21.02
N LYS A 258 3.73 -34.50 19.93
CA LYS A 258 2.60 -35.44 19.86
C LYS A 258 2.78 -36.41 18.69
N TYR A 259 2.24 -37.61 18.82
CA TYR A 259 2.02 -38.53 17.72
C TYR A 259 0.55 -38.48 17.30
N LEU A 260 0.28 -38.64 15.99
CA LEU A 260 -1.08 -38.73 15.42
C LEU A 260 -1.21 -40.06 14.67
N ALA A 261 -2.27 -40.81 14.96
CA ALA A 261 -2.69 -41.95 14.16
C ALA A 261 -4.04 -41.65 13.51
N MET A 262 -4.22 -42.10 12.27
CA MET A 262 -5.41 -41.86 11.47
C MET A 262 -5.82 -43.16 10.80
N MET A 263 -7.05 -43.60 11.04
CA MET A 263 -7.67 -44.72 10.34
C MET A 263 -8.74 -44.18 9.40
N ASP A 264 -8.56 -44.42 8.10
CA ASP A 264 -9.52 -44.09 7.06
C ASP A 264 -10.21 -45.38 6.61
N VAL A 265 -11.53 -45.33 6.47
CA VAL A 265 -12.33 -46.32 5.75
C VAL A 265 -13.07 -45.60 4.63
N ASP A 266 -12.65 -45.87 3.40
CA ASP A 266 -13.14 -45.22 2.21
C ASP A 266 -14.06 -46.16 1.44
N VAL A 267 -15.21 -45.64 0.99
CA VAL A 267 -16.19 -46.32 0.14
C VAL A 267 -16.34 -45.50 -1.13
N ASP A 268 -15.57 -45.86 -2.16
CA ASP A 268 -15.54 -45.20 -3.47
C ASP A 268 -16.75 -45.66 -4.31
N ARG A 269 -17.64 -44.75 -4.71
CA ARG A 269 -18.75 -45.07 -5.64
C ARG A 269 -18.37 -44.72 -7.07
N TYR A 270 -18.04 -43.46 -7.29
CA TYR A 270 -17.62 -42.94 -8.58
C TYR A 270 -16.62 -41.80 -8.39
N GLU A 271 -15.86 -41.49 -9.43
CA GLU A 271 -14.97 -40.35 -9.49
C GLU A 271 -15.38 -39.44 -10.66
N ILE A 272 -15.42 -38.14 -10.41
CA ILE A 272 -15.65 -37.14 -11.46
C ILE A 272 -14.35 -36.38 -11.72
N PHE A 273 -14.03 -36.22 -12.99
CA PHE A 273 -12.89 -35.45 -13.47
C PHE A 273 -13.37 -34.25 -14.28
N LEU A 274 -12.69 -33.12 -14.14
CA LEU A 274 -12.79 -32.03 -15.10
C LEU A 274 -11.89 -32.28 -16.29
N ASP A 275 -12.47 -32.11 -17.48
CA ASP A 275 -11.74 -32.04 -18.73
C ASP A 275 -10.98 -30.72 -18.87
N GLU A 276 -10.32 -30.52 -20.01
CA GLU A 276 -9.68 -29.25 -20.35
C GLU A 276 -10.74 -28.13 -20.37
N VAL A 277 -10.69 -27.27 -19.34
CA VAL A 277 -11.58 -26.12 -19.20
C VAL A 277 -11.16 -25.04 -20.18
N LYS A 278 -12.04 -24.70 -21.13
CA LYS A 278 -11.81 -23.62 -22.08
C LYS A 278 -12.26 -22.28 -21.48
N PRO A 279 -11.79 -21.14 -22.02
CA PRO A 279 -12.18 -19.83 -21.49
C PRO A 279 -13.71 -19.63 -21.44
N GLN A 280 -14.43 -20.13 -22.45
CA GLN A 280 -15.90 -20.08 -22.53
C GLN A 280 -16.64 -20.87 -21.44
N ASP A 281 -15.98 -21.84 -20.82
CA ASP A 281 -16.59 -22.69 -19.79
C ASP A 281 -16.58 -22.03 -18.41
N LEU A 282 -15.90 -20.89 -18.26
CA LEU A 282 -15.82 -20.12 -17.02
C LEU A 282 -17.05 -19.24 -16.82
N SER A 283 -17.47 -19.10 -15.56
CA SER A 283 -18.65 -18.33 -15.21
C SER A 283 -18.46 -16.84 -15.47
N MET A 284 -19.53 -16.21 -15.95
CA MET A 284 -19.55 -14.78 -16.26
C MET A 284 -19.20 -13.91 -15.05
N SER A 285 -19.68 -14.30 -13.87
CA SER A 285 -19.38 -13.63 -12.60
C SER A 285 -17.89 -13.67 -12.27
N PHE A 286 -17.24 -14.83 -12.45
CA PHE A 286 -15.82 -15.00 -12.19
C PHE A 286 -14.98 -14.16 -13.16
N LEU A 287 -15.25 -14.27 -14.46
CA LEU A 287 -14.56 -13.52 -15.51
C LEU A 287 -14.68 -12.01 -15.33
N ARG A 288 -15.89 -11.51 -15.01
CA ARG A 288 -16.12 -10.08 -14.76
C ARG A 288 -15.31 -9.56 -13.59
N GLU A 289 -15.32 -10.27 -12.48
CA GLU A 289 -14.58 -9.86 -11.28
C GLU A 289 -13.07 -9.95 -11.49
N PHE A 290 -12.60 -10.94 -12.24
CA PHE A 290 -11.21 -11.05 -12.65
C PHE A 290 -10.79 -9.85 -13.53
N MET A 291 -11.58 -9.47 -14.52
CA MET A 291 -11.29 -8.32 -15.38
C MET A 291 -11.32 -6.98 -14.63
N ASN A 292 -12.09 -6.89 -13.55
CA ASN A 292 -12.12 -5.72 -12.66
C ASN A 292 -10.90 -5.60 -11.72
N LEU A 293 -10.05 -6.64 -11.64
CA LEU A 293 -8.80 -6.55 -10.89
C LEU A 293 -7.83 -5.57 -11.56
N PRO A 294 -7.01 -4.83 -10.78
CA PRO A 294 -6.01 -3.95 -11.36
C PRO A 294 -4.88 -4.77 -11.99
N THR A 295 -4.28 -4.32 -13.09
CA THR A 295 -3.24 -5.07 -13.82
C THR A 295 -1.95 -5.32 -13.02
N SER A 296 -1.75 -4.65 -11.89
CA SER A 296 -0.63 -4.84 -10.97
C SER A 296 -1.14 -5.03 -9.55
N TYR A 297 -0.70 -6.08 -8.88
CA TYR A 297 -0.91 -6.29 -7.44
C TYR A 297 -0.41 -5.09 -6.61
N PHE A 298 0.64 -4.41 -7.07
CA PHE A 298 1.28 -3.31 -6.34
C PHE A 298 0.63 -1.94 -6.58
N SER A 299 -0.43 -1.87 -7.39
CA SER A 299 -1.19 -0.63 -7.57
C SER A 299 -1.89 -0.21 -6.27
N ALA A 300 -2.20 1.07 -6.13
CA ALA A 300 -2.93 1.60 -4.96
C ALA A 300 -4.28 0.88 -4.79
N GLY A 301 -4.53 0.35 -3.59
CA GLY A 301 -5.71 -0.47 -3.30
C GLY A 301 -5.73 -1.86 -3.96
N GLY A 302 -4.69 -2.20 -4.73
CA GLY A 302 -4.53 -3.48 -5.41
C GLY A 302 -4.61 -4.68 -4.46
N PRO A 303 -3.81 -4.73 -3.38
CA PRO A 303 -3.79 -5.87 -2.47
C PRO A 303 -5.17 -6.23 -1.92
N LEU A 304 -5.98 -5.23 -1.54
CA LEU A 304 -7.33 -5.44 -1.02
C LEU A 304 -8.29 -6.01 -2.08
N LYS A 305 -8.24 -5.49 -3.31
CA LYS A 305 -9.07 -6.01 -4.42
C LYS A 305 -8.74 -7.47 -4.73
N TYR A 306 -7.45 -7.81 -4.76
CA TYR A 306 -7.00 -9.19 -4.96
C TYR A 306 -7.41 -10.10 -3.81
N GLN A 307 -7.28 -9.64 -2.56
CA GLN A 307 -7.75 -10.41 -1.41
C GLN A 307 -9.25 -10.69 -1.46
N ASN A 308 -10.08 -9.68 -1.77
CA ASN A 308 -11.53 -9.86 -1.86
C ASN A 308 -11.89 -10.89 -2.92
N PHE A 309 -11.18 -10.87 -4.06
CA PHE A 309 -11.32 -11.89 -5.09
C PHE A 309 -10.94 -13.29 -4.57
N ILE A 310 -9.80 -13.44 -3.90
CA ILE A 310 -9.34 -14.72 -3.33
C ILE A 310 -10.29 -15.24 -2.25
N GLN A 311 -10.79 -14.38 -1.35
CA GLN A 311 -11.71 -14.79 -0.29
C GLN A 311 -13.05 -15.30 -0.85
N ARG A 312 -13.49 -14.73 -1.97
CA ARG A 312 -14.74 -15.07 -2.65
C ARG A 312 -14.63 -16.29 -3.57
N TRP A 313 -13.59 -16.35 -4.39
CA TRP A 313 -13.41 -17.37 -5.43
C TRP A 313 -12.42 -18.48 -5.03
N GLY A 314 -11.63 -18.29 -3.98
CA GLY A 314 -10.61 -19.22 -3.55
C GLY A 314 -9.24 -18.99 -4.20
N THR A 315 -8.27 -19.78 -3.77
CA THR A 315 -6.91 -19.81 -4.34
C THR A 315 -6.75 -20.91 -5.38
N HIS A 316 -7.58 -21.95 -5.28
CA HIS A 316 -7.57 -23.15 -6.11
C HIS A 316 -8.98 -23.45 -6.61
N PHE A 317 -9.12 -24.48 -7.43
CA PHE A 317 -10.40 -25.05 -7.82
C PHE A 317 -10.34 -26.58 -7.76
N VAL A 318 -11.48 -27.24 -7.55
CA VAL A 318 -11.57 -28.71 -7.52
C VAL A 318 -11.49 -29.27 -8.95
N LYS A 319 -10.49 -30.12 -9.22
CA LYS A 319 -10.21 -30.70 -10.54
C LYS A 319 -10.73 -32.13 -10.70
N SER A 320 -10.54 -32.97 -9.69
CA SER A 320 -11.13 -34.31 -9.63
C SER A 320 -11.61 -34.58 -8.21
N ALA A 321 -12.64 -35.41 -8.06
CA ALA A 321 -13.12 -35.83 -6.75
C ALA A 321 -13.73 -37.23 -6.79
N LYS A 322 -13.39 -38.03 -5.78
CA LYS A 322 -14.02 -39.31 -5.47
C LYS A 322 -15.23 -39.07 -4.57
N PHE A 323 -16.34 -39.68 -4.95
CA PHE A 323 -17.63 -39.56 -4.28
C PHE A 323 -18.07 -40.90 -3.72
N GLY A 324 -18.67 -40.85 -2.54
CA GLY A 324 -19.16 -42.01 -1.82
C GLY A 324 -19.23 -41.70 -0.33
N GLY A 325 -18.55 -42.49 0.50
CA GLY A 325 -18.46 -42.21 1.92
C GLY A 325 -17.08 -42.48 2.50
N GLN A 326 -16.71 -41.71 3.52
CA GLN A 326 -15.48 -41.87 4.26
C GLN A 326 -15.74 -41.81 5.76
N LEU A 327 -15.19 -42.77 6.50
CA LEU A 327 -15.07 -42.71 7.95
C LEU A 327 -13.60 -42.50 8.29
N GLU A 328 -13.32 -41.42 9.01
CA GLU A 328 -11.98 -41.06 9.46
C GLU A 328 -11.97 -41.04 11.00
N ILE A 329 -11.04 -41.77 11.60
CA ILE A 329 -10.84 -41.79 13.05
C ILE A 329 -9.41 -41.36 13.35
N ARG A 330 -9.26 -40.24 14.05
CA ARG A 330 -7.98 -39.66 14.45
C ARG A 330 -7.74 -39.88 15.94
N LYS A 331 -6.53 -40.29 16.30
CA LYS A 331 -6.07 -40.40 17.69
C LYS A 331 -4.76 -39.66 17.88
N THR A 332 -4.67 -38.82 18.91
CA THR A 332 -3.42 -38.14 19.29
C THR A 332 -2.94 -38.59 20.66
N MET A 333 -1.62 -38.72 20.82
CA MET A 333 -0.95 -39.10 22.06
C MET A 333 0.29 -38.23 22.28
N ASP A 334 0.61 -37.88 23.53
CA ASP A 334 1.85 -37.14 23.84
C ASP A 334 3.08 -38.04 23.62
N ALA A 335 4.12 -37.51 22.96
CA ALA A 335 5.30 -38.29 22.57
C ALA A 335 6.15 -38.75 23.76
N GLU A 336 6.02 -38.10 24.93
CA GLU A 336 6.66 -38.56 26.17
C GLU A 336 6.08 -39.88 26.69
N GLU A 337 4.87 -40.24 26.25
CA GLU A 337 4.16 -41.45 26.71
C GLU A 337 4.41 -42.67 25.83
N ALA A 338 4.97 -42.49 24.63
CA ALA A 338 5.37 -43.56 23.71
C ALA A 338 6.89 -43.59 23.60
N LYS A 339 7.55 -44.75 23.76
CA LYS A 339 9.03 -44.81 23.71
C LYS A 339 9.57 -44.67 22.28
N SER A 340 8.73 -44.94 21.25
CA SER A 340 9.09 -44.78 19.84
C SER A 340 7.86 -44.76 18.91
N ARG A 341 8.01 -44.24 17.68
CA ARG A 341 7.01 -44.30 16.60
C ARG A 341 6.46 -45.70 16.37
N LYS A 342 7.34 -46.70 16.37
CA LYS A 342 6.96 -48.10 16.08
C LYS A 342 6.10 -48.70 17.18
N GLU A 343 6.37 -48.33 18.44
CA GLU A 343 5.53 -48.75 19.56
C GLU A 343 4.16 -48.05 19.52
N PHE A 344 4.15 -46.74 19.20
CA PHE A 344 2.91 -46.01 18.96
C PHE A 344 2.06 -46.63 17.84
N GLU A 345 2.68 -46.97 16.70
CA GLU A 345 1.99 -47.60 15.58
C GLU A 345 1.39 -48.96 15.95
N ILE A 346 2.14 -49.83 16.61
CA ILE A 346 1.65 -51.15 17.08
C ILE A 346 0.48 -50.97 18.06
N GLN A 347 0.59 -50.01 19.00
CA GLN A 347 -0.46 -49.73 19.96
C GLN A 347 -1.74 -49.25 19.27
N MET A 348 -1.62 -48.29 18.35
CA MET A 348 -2.76 -47.75 17.62
C MET A 348 -3.41 -48.81 16.74
N GLU A 349 -2.64 -49.66 16.06
CA GLU A 349 -3.17 -50.78 15.27
C GLU A 349 -4.03 -51.71 16.10
N MET A 350 -3.60 -52.05 17.33
CA MET A 350 -4.42 -52.87 18.24
C MET A 350 -5.68 -52.15 18.69
N GLU A 351 -5.59 -50.86 19.06
CA GLU A 351 -6.76 -50.07 19.45
C GLU A 351 -7.80 -49.97 18.33
N PHE A 352 -7.37 -49.70 17.10
CA PHE A 352 -8.26 -49.61 15.93
C PHE A 352 -8.90 -50.96 15.60
N LYS A 353 -8.15 -52.08 15.66
CA LYS A 353 -8.72 -53.42 15.45
C LYS A 353 -9.79 -53.77 16.49
N ASN A 354 -9.58 -53.36 17.74
CA ASN A 354 -10.54 -53.62 18.81
C ASN A 354 -11.88 -52.88 18.60
N LEU A 355 -11.90 -51.74 17.91
CA LEU A 355 -13.16 -51.02 17.58
C LEU A 355 -14.11 -51.85 16.70
N PHE A 356 -13.57 -52.76 15.87
CA PHE A 356 -14.36 -53.57 14.92
C PHE A 356 -14.49 -55.05 15.34
N ALA A 357 -13.90 -55.42 16.48
CA ALA A 357 -13.97 -56.77 17.04
C ALA A 357 -15.36 -57.03 17.64
N SER A 358 -15.91 -58.23 17.42
CA SER A 358 -17.18 -58.63 18.03
C SER A 358 -17.01 -58.95 19.52
N VAL A 359 -17.94 -58.47 20.36
CA VAL A 359 -18.12 -58.92 21.75
C VAL A 359 -18.31 -60.44 21.76
N GLY A 360 -17.24 -61.20 21.97
CA GLY A 360 -17.21 -62.66 21.85
C GLY A 360 -15.96 -63.25 21.19
N ALA A 361 -15.16 -62.45 20.46
CA ALA A 361 -13.85 -62.86 19.98
C ALA A 361 -12.80 -62.55 21.06
N GLY A 362 -12.75 -63.38 22.10
CA GLY A 362 -11.64 -63.39 23.06
C GLY A 362 -10.36 -63.84 22.36
N ALA A 363 -9.65 -62.93 21.69
CA ALA A 363 -8.29 -63.17 21.27
C ALA A 363 -7.40 -63.05 22.51
N SER A 364 -6.74 -64.16 22.86
CA SER A 364 -5.73 -64.26 23.92
C SER A 364 -4.51 -63.40 23.58
N PHE A 365 -4.65 -62.09 23.72
CA PHE A 365 -3.52 -61.17 23.83
C PHE A 365 -3.43 -60.76 25.29
N GLU A 366 -2.22 -60.65 25.83
CA GLU A 366 -1.98 -60.23 27.21
C GLU A 366 -2.65 -58.88 27.48
N THR A 367 -3.91 -58.90 27.91
CA THR A 367 -4.64 -57.74 28.42
C THR A 367 -4.15 -57.49 29.84
N GLY A 368 -2.91 -57.03 29.95
CA GLY A 368 -2.35 -56.50 31.17
C GLY A 368 -2.97 -55.15 31.51
N GLU A 369 -2.89 -54.80 32.78
CA GLU A 369 -3.31 -53.56 33.43
C GLU A 369 -2.88 -52.24 32.71
N SER A 370 -1.97 -52.32 31.74
CA SER A 370 -1.52 -51.19 30.91
C SER A 370 -2.59 -50.61 29.99
N SER A 371 -3.43 -51.46 29.36
CA SER A 371 -4.48 -51.02 28.41
C SER A 371 -5.54 -50.11 29.06
N ARG A 372 -5.94 -50.40 30.31
CA ARG A 372 -6.91 -49.59 31.07
C ARG A 372 -6.33 -48.31 31.68
N LYS A 373 -5.01 -48.21 31.89
CA LYS A 373 -4.34 -46.97 32.33
C LYS A 373 -4.08 -46.00 31.17
N GLN A 374 -3.90 -46.51 29.95
CA GLN A 374 -3.49 -45.73 28.76
C GLN A 374 -4.63 -44.97 28.05
N THR A 375 -5.90 -45.30 28.29
CA THR A 375 -7.05 -44.56 27.73
C THR A 375 -7.23 -43.15 28.31
N LYS A 376 -6.49 -42.78 29.37
CA LYS A 376 -6.61 -41.46 30.03
C LYS A 376 -5.77 -40.35 29.38
N THR A 377 -4.92 -40.67 28.41
CA THR A 377 -3.96 -39.71 27.85
C THR A 377 -4.03 -39.56 26.32
N THR A 378 -4.91 -40.32 25.66
CA THR A 378 -5.18 -40.21 24.23
C THR A 378 -6.45 -39.40 23.96
N SER A 379 -6.44 -38.59 22.90
CA SER A 379 -7.61 -37.86 22.41
C SER A 379 -8.08 -38.48 21.10
N THR A 380 -9.37 -38.82 21.00
CA THR A 380 -9.99 -39.45 19.82
C THR A 380 -10.96 -38.46 19.16
N SER A 381 -10.87 -38.33 17.84
CA SER A 381 -11.78 -37.55 17.01
C SER A 381 -12.26 -38.40 15.83
N VAL A 382 -13.55 -38.30 15.48
CA VAL A 382 -14.20 -39.16 14.50
C VAL A 382 -15.01 -38.30 13.55
N VAL A 383 -14.83 -38.53 12.25
CA VAL A 383 -15.49 -37.78 11.19
C VAL A 383 -16.07 -38.77 10.18
N ALA A 384 -17.36 -38.64 9.90
CA ALA A 384 -18.02 -39.39 8.84
C ALA A 384 -18.49 -38.44 7.73
N GLN A 385 -18.21 -38.77 6.48
CA GLN A 385 -18.54 -38.00 5.30
C GLN A 385 -19.33 -38.86 4.32
N GLY A 386 -20.46 -38.37 3.81
CA GLY A 386 -21.37 -39.16 2.98
C GLY A 386 -22.28 -40.07 3.82
N GLY A 387 -23.32 -40.61 3.21
CA GLY A 387 -24.39 -41.33 3.91
C GLY A 387 -25.36 -40.42 4.66
N SER A 388 -26.42 -41.01 5.23
CA SER A 388 -27.49 -40.28 5.91
C SER A 388 -27.02 -39.67 7.24
N GLN A 389 -27.35 -38.39 7.43
CA GLN A 389 -27.09 -37.64 8.67
C GLN A 389 -27.80 -38.22 9.91
N HIS A 390 -28.91 -38.95 9.73
CA HIS A 390 -29.63 -39.61 10.83
C HIS A 390 -28.90 -40.82 11.41
N ILE A 391 -27.92 -41.37 10.69
CA ILE A 391 -27.10 -42.49 11.16
C ILE A 391 -25.73 -41.99 11.63
N ALA A 392 -25.27 -40.84 11.11
CA ALA A 392 -23.95 -40.27 11.43
C ALA A 392 -23.84 -39.74 12.88
N SER A 393 -24.93 -39.29 13.51
CA SER A 393 -24.95 -38.88 14.93
C SER A 393 -24.63 -40.03 15.88
N ILE A 394 -24.84 -41.27 15.45
CA ILE A 394 -24.62 -42.45 16.27
C ILE A 394 -23.13 -42.83 16.29
N LEU A 395 -22.36 -42.38 15.30
CA LEU A 395 -20.90 -42.57 15.20
C LEU A 395 -20.10 -41.73 16.21
N SER A 396 -20.76 -40.89 17.03
CA SER A 396 -20.08 -40.10 18.06
C SER A 396 -19.62 -40.92 19.27
N ASP A 397 -20.15 -42.14 19.46
CA ASP A 397 -19.69 -43.08 20.49
C ASP A 397 -18.96 -44.26 19.87
N VAL A 398 -17.72 -44.01 19.43
CA VAL A 398 -16.86 -45.03 18.78
C VAL A 398 -16.48 -46.18 19.71
N TYR A 399 -16.69 -46.02 21.01
CA TYR A 399 -16.48 -47.09 21.99
C TYR A 399 -17.77 -47.84 22.34
N SER A 400 -18.90 -47.49 21.72
CA SER A 400 -20.17 -48.18 21.91
C SER A 400 -20.10 -49.63 21.40
N PRO A 401 -20.66 -50.61 22.13
CA PRO A 401 -20.81 -51.99 21.67
C PRO A 401 -21.61 -52.12 20.36
N THR A 402 -22.43 -51.12 20.01
CA THR A 402 -23.30 -51.12 18.82
C THR A 402 -22.64 -50.55 17.56
N PHE A 403 -21.43 -49.97 17.67
CA PHE A 403 -20.75 -49.26 16.59
C PHE A 403 -20.69 -50.05 15.27
N LYS A 404 -20.41 -51.36 15.33
CA LYS A 404 -20.35 -52.23 14.14
C LYS A 404 -21.68 -52.33 13.41
N THR A 405 -22.80 -52.37 14.13
CA THR A 405 -24.14 -52.46 13.55
C THR A 405 -24.51 -51.14 12.89
N GLU A 406 -24.24 -50.02 13.56
CA GLU A 406 -24.52 -48.67 13.07
C GLU A 406 -23.66 -48.32 11.86
N PHE A 407 -22.38 -48.69 11.90
CA PHE A 407 -21.48 -48.56 10.77
C PHE A 407 -22.02 -49.28 9.52
N LYS A 408 -22.56 -50.50 9.69
CA LYS A 408 -23.20 -51.22 8.58
C LYS A 408 -24.46 -50.53 8.05
N GLU A 409 -25.27 -49.93 8.91
CA GLU A 409 -26.45 -49.17 8.47
C GLU A 409 -26.04 -47.89 7.74
N TRP A 410 -25.00 -47.20 8.21
CA TRP A 410 -24.45 -46.03 7.53
C TRP A 410 -23.96 -46.38 6.12
N LEU A 411 -23.22 -47.49 5.97
CA LEU A 411 -22.73 -47.98 4.66
C LEU A 411 -23.86 -48.18 3.64
N LYS A 412 -25.04 -48.63 4.06
CA LYS A 412 -26.20 -48.84 3.17
C LYS A 412 -26.75 -47.53 2.60
N THR A 413 -26.53 -46.40 3.26
CA THR A 413 -27.06 -45.09 2.85
C THR A 413 -26.12 -44.31 1.93
N ILE A 414 -24.87 -44.75 1.79
CA ILE A 414 -23.86 -44.07 0.94
C ILE A 414 -24.30 -43.96 -0.53
N PRO A 415 -24.92 -44.98 -1.16
CA PRO A 415 -25.38 -44.87 -2.54
C PRO A 415 -26.37 -43.73 -2.80
N ASP A 416 -27.23 -43.43 -1.83
CA ASP A 416 -28.26 -42.38 -1.95
C ASP A 416 -27.73 -40.99 -1.56
N TYR A 417 -26.68 -40.94 -0.73
CA TYR A 417 -26.09 -39.68 -0.23
C TYR A 417 -24.56 -39.66 -0.42
N PRO A 418 -24.04 -39.77 -1.65
CA PRO A 418 -22.60 -39.73 -1.89
C PRO A 418 -22.05 -38.32 -1.65
N LYS A 419 -20.94 -38.21 -0.91
CA LYS A 419 -20.22 -36.94 -0.69
C LYS A 419 -18.80 -37.05 -1.24
N ALA A 420 -18.24 -35.91 -1.67
CA ALA A 420 -16.81 -35.85 -2.01
C ALA A 420 -15.98 -35.98 -0.73
N PHE A 421 -14.97 -36.86 -0.71
CA PHE A 421 -14.10 -37.06 0.45
C PHE A 421 -12.60 -37.09 0.11
N ARG A 422 -12.26 -37.42 -1.14
CA ARG A 422 -10.90 -37.27 -1.69
C ARG A 422 -10.95 -36.52 -3.01
N PHE A 423 -10.15 -35.48 -3.15
CA PHE A 423 -10.22 -34.63 -4.32
C PHE A 423 -8.89 -33.92 -4.61
N GLN A 424 -8.59 -33.75 -5.89
CA GLN A 424 -7.44 -32.99 -6.34
C GLN A 424 -7.84 -31.55 -6.66
N ILE A 425 -6.95 -30.61 -6.37
CA ILE A 425 -7.16 -29.19 -6.64
C ILE A 425 -6.11 -28.65 -7.61
N GLY A 426 -6.51 -27.74 -8.49
CA GLY A 426 -5.63 -26.99 -9.39
C GLY A 426 -5.56 -25.51 -9.01
N SER A 427 -4.54 -24.77 -9.46
CA SER A 427 -4.49 -23.32 -9.18
C SER A 427 -5.59 -22.60 -9.94
N ILE A 428 -6.30 -21.67 -9.30
CA ILE A 428 -7.30 -20.85 -9.99
C ILE A 428 -6.69 -20.03 -11.15
N THR A 429 -5.38 -19.79 -11.09
CA THR A 429 -4.64 -19.08 -12.14
C THR A 429 -4.36 -19.94 -13.37
N ASP A 430 -4.47 -21.27 -13.26
CA ASP A 430 -4.34 -22.18 -14.40
C ASP A 430 -5.57 -22.08 -15.31
N LEU A 431 -6.75 -21.85 -14.72
CA LEU A 431 -7.99 -21.58 -15.48
C LEU A 431 -7.95 -20.28 -16.29
N LEU A 432 -7.03 -19.37 -15.95
CA LEU A 432 -6.91 -18.04 -16.57
C LEU A 432 -5.76 -17.95 -17.57
N ASP A 433 -5.06 -19.07 -17.85
CA ASP A 433 -3.96 -19.12 -18.80
C ASP A 433 -4.45 -19.30 -20.24
N PHE A 434 -5.13 -18.26 -20.74
CA PHE A 434 -5.76 -18.34 -22.05
C PHE A 434 -4.73 -18.25 -23.17
N ARG A 435 -4.83 -19.15 -24.15
CA ARG A 435 -4.15 -18.98 -25.44
C ARG A 435 -4.93 -17.97 -26.28
N ALA A 436 -4.23 -17.17 -27.09
CA ALA A 436 -4.84 -16.19 -28.01
C ALA A 436 -5.96 -16.81 -28.86
N ASN A 437 -5.68 -17.97 -29.47
CA ASN A 437 -6.62 -18.69 -30.32
C ASN A 437 -7.86 -19.21 -29.57
N ASP A 438 -7.77 -19.45 -28.25
CA ASP A 438 -8.93 -19.88 -27.46
C ASP A 438 -9.84 -18.70 -27.10
N LEU A 439 -9.28 -17.49 -26.96
CA LEU A 439 -10.03 -16.26 -26.74
C LEU A 439 -10.71 -15.77 -28.02
N PHE A 440 -9.99 -15.79 -29.14
CA PHE A 440 -10.45 -15.30 -30.43
C PHE A 440 -10.49 -16.45 -31.44
N GLN A 441 -11.56 -17.25 -31.37
CA GLN A 441 -11.73 -18.44 -32.23
C GLN A 441 -12.19 -18.09 -33.66
N ASP A 442 -12.78 -16.92 -33.84
CA ASP A 442 -13.29 -16.43 -35.13
C ASP A 442 -12.51 -15.20 -35.58
N ASP A 443 -11.61 -15.38 -36.54
CA ASP A 443 -10.84 -14.29 -37.14
C ASP A 443 -11.70 -13.35 -37.99
N SER A 444 -12.93 -13.74 -38.34
CA SER A 444 -13.87 -12.89 -39.08
C SER A 444 -14.73 -11.99 -38.19
N ALA A 445 -14.67 -12.15 -36.86
CA ALA A 445 -15.36 -11.28 -35.92
C ALA A 445 -14.67 -9.91 -35.82
N ASP A 446 -15.15 -8.93 -36.59
CA ASP A 446 -14.61 -7.58 -36.69
C ASP A 446 -15.62 -6.49 -36.32
N TRP A 447 -16.43 -6.72 -35.28
CA TRP A 447 -17.47 -5.78 -34.83
C TRP A 447 -17.14 -5.15 -33.47
N GLY A 448 -17.93 -4.16 -33.05
CA GLY A 448 -17.76 -3.49 -31.76
C GLY A 448 -16.48 -2.64 -31.68
N CYS A 449 -15.75 -2.70 -30.57
CA CYS A 449 -14.50 -1.96 -30.37
C CYS A 449 -13.41 -2.33 -31.40
N GLU A 450 -13.37 -3.59 -31.83
CA GLU A 450 -12.40 -4.06 -32.83
C GLU A 450 -12.70 -3.49 -34.22
N GLY A 451 -13.95 -3.63 -34.67
CA GLY A 451 -14.40 -3.12 -35.97
C GLY A 451 -14.31 -1.61 -36.10
N ASN A 452 -14.48 -0.89 -34.99
CA ASN A 452 -14.43 0.55 -34.94
C ASN A 452 -13.08 1.09 -34.48
N ALA A 453 -12.01 0.27 -34.41
CA ALA A 453 -10.71 0.68 -33.89
C ALA A 453 -10.15 1.92 -34.61
N ALA A 454 -10.35 2.04 -35.93
CA ALA A 454 -9.94 3.19 -36.73
C ALA A 454 -10.79 4.46 -36.49
N HIS A 455 -11.97 4.31 -35.88
CA HIS A 455 -12.95 5.37 -35.62
C HIS A 455 -13.08 5.70 -34.13
N LEU A 456 -12.20 5.16 -33.27
CA LEU A 456 -12.19 5.46 -31.85
C LEU A 456 -11.83 6.94 -31.60
N GLN A 457 -12.68 7.60 -30.83
CA GLN A 457 -12.45 8.94 -30.30
C GLN A 457 -11.96 8.85 -28.86
N THR A 458 -11.27 9.89 -28.37
CA THR A 458 -10.74 9.97 -27.00
C THR A 458 -11.37 11.11 -26.22
N GLU A 459 -11.57 10.91 -24.93
CA GLU A 459 -12.00 11.93 -23.95
C GLU A 459 -11.18 11.80 -22.67
N GLU A 460 -10.86 12.93 -22.03
CA GLU A 460 -10.21 12.97 -20.72
C GLU A 460 -11.25 13.04 -19.60
N LYS A 461 -11.28 12.04 -18.72
CA LYS A 461 -12.20 12.00 -17.58
C LYS A 461 -11.48 11.52 -16.32
N GLY A 462 -11.39 12.39 -15.32
CA GLY A 462 -10.74 12.07 -14.03
C GLY A 462 -9.24 11.73 -14.18
N GLY A 463 -8.52 12.40 -15.08
CA GLY A 463 -7.11 12.16 -15.35
C GLY A 463 -6.81 10.87 -16.11
N LYS A 464 -7.81 10.26 -16.76
CA LYS A 464 -7.66 9.09 -17.63
C LYS A 464 -8.24 9.37 -19.01
N THR A 465 -7.47 9.02 -20.04
CA THR A 465 -7.94 8.97 -21.43
C THR A 465 -8.84 7.75 -21.62
N ILE A 466 -10.12 7.98 -21.94
CA ILE A 466 -11.11 6.93 -22.25
C ILE A 466 -11.38 6.95 -23.76
N LYS A 467 -11.43 5.77 -24.38
CA LYS A 467 -11.75 5.60 -25.81
C LYS A 467 -13.21 5.20 -26.01
N TYR A 468 -13.84 5.70 -27.07
CA TYR A 468 -15.22 5.35 -27.44
C TYR A 468 -15.46 5.49 -28.94
N TYR A 469 -16.52 4.85 -29.45
CA TYR A 469 -17.06 5.10 -30.80
C TYR A 469 -18.55 5.43 -30.72
N GLU A 470 -19.05 6.08 -31.76
CA GLU A 470 -20.44 6.52 -31.88
C GLU A 470 -21.15 5.75 -32.99
N VAL A 471 -22.36 5.26 -32.70
CA VAL A 471 -23.24 4.60 -33.67
C VAL A 471 -24.54 5.40 -33.74
N GLU A 472 -24.99 5.72 -34.96
CA GLU A 472 -26.31 6.31 -35.18
C GLU A 472 -27.38 5.22 -35.21
N ASP A 473 -28.39 5.33 -34.36
CA ASP A 473 -29.60 4.50 -34.39
C ASP A 473 -30.87 5.35 -34.60
N ASP A 474 -32.01 4.68 -34.80
CA ASP A 474 -33.33 5.32 -35.02
C ASP A 474 -33.76 6.26 -33.88
N HIS A 475 -33.07 6.23 -32.73
CA HIS A 475 -33.33 7.05 -31.55
C HIS A 475 -32.20 8.07 -31.25
N GLY A 476 -31.17 8.16 -32.11
CA GLY A 476 -30.08 9.13 -32.03
C GLY A 476 -28.68 8.49 -31.98
N THR A 477 -27.66 9.31 -31.70
CA THR A 477 -26.27 8.85 -31.58
C THR A 477 -26.04 8.19 -30.20
N ARG A 478 -25.65 6.92 -30.18
CA ARG A 478 -25.22 6.20 -28.96
C ARG A 478 -23.69 6.05 -28.91
N ARG A 479 -23.13 6.21 -27.71
CA ARG A 479 -21.70 6.04 -27.42
C ARG A 479 -21.40 4.69 -26.81
N TYR A 480 -20.39 4.00 -27.35
CA TYR A 480 -19.89 2.73 -26.85
C TYR A 480 -18.43 2.90 -26.42
N TYR A 481 -18.15 2.60 -25.15
CA TYR A 481 -16.83 2.78 -24.54
C TYR A 481 -15.95 1.54 -24.70
N CYS A 482 -14.68 1.74 -25.02
CA CYS A 482 -13.71 0.69 -25.27
C CYS A 482 -12.54 0.79 -24.28
N GLU A 483 -12.38 -0.22 -23.42
CA GLU A 483 -11.22 -0.32 -22.52
C GLU A 483 -9.96 -0.74 -23.30
N PHE A 484 -10.12 -1.53 -24.35
CA PHE A 484 -9.05 -2.08 -25.17
C PHE A 484 -9.22 -1.64 -26.63
N ASP A 485 -8.09 -1.44 -27.31
CA ASP A 485 -8.03 -1.00 -28.71
C ASP A 485 -7.51 -2.10 -29.66
N SER A 486 -7.19 -3.28 -29.14
CA SER A 486 -6.67 -4.40 -29.91
C SER A 486 -6.81 -5.72 -29.15
N ARG A 487 -6.87 -6.85 -29.88
CA ARG A 487 -6.80 -8.21 -29.31
C ARG A 487 -5.57 -8.39 -28.43
N GLN A 488 -4.42 -7.88 -28.88
CA GLN A 488 -3.15 -7.91 -28.12
C GLN A 488 -3.24 -7.16 -26.79
N ALA A 489 -3.96 -6.04 -26.73
CA ALA A 489 -4.17 -5.30 -25.48
C ALA A 489 -4.98 -6.12 -24.47
N VAL A 490 -6.02 -6.85 -24.93
CA VAL A 490 -6.81 -7.76 -24.09
C VAL A 490 -5.92 -8.88 -23.53
N GLU A 491 -5.15 -9.55 -24.38
CA GLU A 491 -4.23 -10.62 -23.98
C GLU A 491 -3.22 -10.15 -22.93
N ASN A 492 -2.57 -9.01 -23.17
CA ASN A 492 -1.60 -8.43 -22.25
C ASN A 492 -2.25 -8.09 -20.90
N ALA A 493 -3.48 -7.59 -20.93
CA ALA A 493 -4.19 -7.19 -19.72
C ALA A 493 -4.64 -8.40 -18.89
N VAL A 494 -5.08 -9.48 -19.54
CA VAL A 494 -5.38 -10.78 -18.90
C VAL A 494 -4.12 -11.36 -18.29
N GLN A 495 -3.02 -11.46 -19.05
CA GLN A 495 -1.77 -12.04 -18.57
C GLN A 495 -1.19 -11.27 -17.37
N ARG A 496 -1.21 -9.93 -17.40
CA ARG A 496 -0.76 -9.09 -16.27
C ARG A 496 -1.61 -9.29 -15.01
N ARG A 497 -2.95 -9.36 -15.16
CA ARG A 497 -3.87 -9.65 -14.04
C ARG A 497 -3.66 -11.04 -13.49
N ARG A 498 -3.45 -12.05 -14.34
CA ARG A 498 -3.16 -13.43 -13.94
C ARG A 498 -1.86 -13.52 -13.13
N LEU A 499 -0.77 -12.93 -13.62
CA LEU A 499 0.51 -12.91 -12.89
C LEU A 499 0.39 -12.20 -11.54
N SER A 500 -0.35 -11.10 -11.50
CA SER A 500 -0.63 -10.36 -10.27
C SER A 500 -1.52 -11.16 -9.29
N LEU A 501 -2.51 -11.90 -9.80
CA LEU A 501 -3.34 -12.81 -9.00
C LEU A 501 -2.51 -13.95 -8.43
N LYS A 502 -1.63 -14.56 -9.23
CA LYS A 502 -0.70 -15.59 -8.78
C LYS A 502 0.15 -15.09 -7.61
N ARG A 503 0.72 -13.88 -7.74
CA ARG A 503 1.48 -13.25 -6.67
C ARG A 503 0.63 -12.97 -5.43
N ALA A 504 -0.60 -12.49 -5.61
CA ALA A 504 -1.51 -12.24 -4.50
C ALA A 504 -1.87 -13.54 -3.76
N ILE A 505 -2.06 -14.64 -4.48
CA ILE A 505 -2.30 -15.97 -3.89
C ILE A 505 -1.08 -16.44 -3.12
N GLU A 506 0.14 -16.30 -3.64
CA GLU A 506 1.37 -16.64 -2.90
C GLU A 506 1.43 -15.88 -1.56
N ILE A 507 1.22 -14.57 -1.59
CA ILE A 507 1.22 -13.73 -0.38
C ILE A 507 0.08 -14.13 0.57
N TYR A 508 -1.13 -14.36 0.06
CA TYR A 508 -2.26 -14.81 0.87
C TYR A 508 -1.97 -16.19 1.50
N MET A 509 -1.35 -17.11 0.76
CA MET A 509 -0.98 -18.44 1.26
C MET A 509 0.11 -18.38 2.33
N GLU A 510 0.98 -17.37 2.32
CA GLU A 510 1.98 -17.12 3.37
C GLU A 510 1.38 -16.34 4.56
N GLU A 511 0.91 -15.11 4.33
CA GLU A 511 0.50 -14.14 5.35
C GLU A 511 -0.94 -14.38 5.88
N GLY A 512 -1.81 -15.03 5.09
CA GLY A 512 -3.23 -15.21 5.39
C GLY A 512 -4.12 -14.05 4.88
N ALA A 513 -5.39 -14.07 5.28
CA ALA A 513 -6.29 -12.95 5.02
C ALA A 513 -5.80 -11.72 5.80
N MET A 514 -5.52 -10.62 5.09
CA MET A 514 -5.17 -9.34 5.71
C MET A 514 -6.42 -8.78 6.39
N SER A 515 -6.46 -8.77 7.72
CA SER A 515 -7.42 -7.96 8.48
C SER A 515 -6.86 -6.54 8.57
N ILE A 516 -7.16 -5.70 7.58
CA ILE A 516 -6.94 -4.26 7.69
C ILE A 516 -8.13 -3.54 8.33
N SER A 517 -9.29 -4.20 8.39
CA SER A 517 -10.51 -3.64 8.97
C SER A 517 -10.46 -3.58 10.48
N ASP A 518 -9.72 -4.49 11.14
CA ASP A 518 -9.55 -4.54 12.60
C ASP A 518 -8.10 -4.94 12.94
N ILE A 519 -7.32 -3.98 13.43
CA ILE A 519 -5.96 -4.15 13.94
C ILE A 519 -6.04 -4.10 15.47
N GLU A 520 -5.80 -5.24 16.11
CA GLU A 520 -5.59 -5.32 17.55
C GLU A 520 -4.09 -5.23 17.88
N LEU A 521 -3.76 -4.20 18.68
CA LEU A 521 -2.44 -3.97 19.26
C LEU A 521 -2.52 -4.36 20.74
N ASN A 522 -1.77 -5.39 21.10
CA ASN A 522 -1.80 -5.92 22.45
C ASN A 522 -1.08 -4.97 23.41
N ALA A 523 -1.47 -5.04 24.70
CA ALA A 523 -0.72 -4.38 25.75
C ALA A 523 0.71 -4.92 25.77
N CYS A 524 1.68 -4.04 25.83
CA CYS A 524 3.08 -4.44 25.93
C CYS A 524 3.51 -4.39 27.38
N THR A 525 3.97 -5.52 27.91
CA THR A 525 4.95 -5.47 29.00
C THR A 525 6.21 -4.86 28.43
N PRO A 526 6.89 -3.91 29.09
CA PRO A 526 8.25 -3.54 28.71
C PRO A 526 9.05 -4.84 28.70
N HIS A 527 9.34 -5.38 27.52
CA HIS A 527 10.24 -6.51 27.44
C HIS A 527 11.58 -6.00 27.96
N SER A 528 12.00 -6.54 29.10
CA SER A 528 13.39 -6.53 29.54
C SER A 528 14.32 -7.26 28.55
N ASP A 529 13.77 -7.84 27.47
CA ASP A 529 14.49 -8.57 26.43
C ASP A 529 14.34 -7.90 25.06
N GLN A 530 14.72 -6.64 24.98
CA GLN A 530 15.48 -6.15 23.83
C GLN A 530 16.57 -5.24 24.39
N THR A 531 17.61 -5.87 24.95
CA THR A 531 18.94 -5.36 24.67
C THR A 531 18.98 -5.13 23.15
N PHE A 532 18.98 -3.85 22.76
CA PHE A 532 19.64 -3.48 21.54
C PHE A 532 20.89 -4.34 21.49
N LYS A 533 20.99 -5.23 20.50
CA LYS A 533 22.29 -5.61 19.97
C LYS A 533 22.87 -4.31 19.41
N ASP A 534 23.29 -3.42 20.31
CA ASP A 534 24.41 -2.56 20.05
C ASP A 534 25.44 -3.51 19.49
N ASN A 535 25.82 -3.26 18.24
CA ASN A 535 27.01 -3.85 17.68
C ASN A 535 28.05 -3.87 18.80
N HIS A 536 28.54 -5.07 19.14
CA HIS A 536 29.72 -5.24 19.95
C HIS A 536 30.91 -4.59 19.23
N GLN A 537 30.96 -3.26 19.24
CA GLN A 537 32.20 -2.56 19.40
C GLN A 537 32.40 -2.44 20.89
N SER A 538 33.40 -3.15 21.39
CA SER A 538 33.87 -3.02 22.76
C SER A 538 33.99 -1.51 23.10
N PRO A 539 33.47 -1.05 24.26
CA PRO A 539 33.46 0.36 24.65
C PRO A 539 34.87 0.96 24.88
N PHE A 540 35.91 0.20 24.54
CA PHE A 540 37.33 0.52 24.70
C PHE A 540 37.91 1.36 23.55
N LEU A 541 37.22 1.48 22.42
CA LEU A 541 37.75 2.14 21.21
C LEU A 541 37.39 3.63 21.06
N THR A 542 36.59 4.21 21.94
CA THR A 542 36.32 5.66 21.92
C THR A 542 37.24 6.40 22.89
N THR A 543 38.24 7.10 22.37
CA THR A 543 39.00 8.12 23.10
C THR A 543 38.04 9.24 23.51
N ARG A 544 37.87 9.44 24.83
CA ARG A 544 37.08 10.54 25.41
C ARG A 544 37.92 11.27 26.46
N GLU A 545 37.58 12.53 26.69
CA GLU A 545 38.30 13.43 27.59
C GLU A 545 38.43 12.85 29.02
N PRO A 546 39.58 13.01 29.68
CA PRO A 546 39.80 12.54 31.06
C PRO A 546 38.87 13.25 32.05
N LEU A 547 38.27 12.47 32.97
CA LEU A 547 37.39 12.96 34.03
C LEU A 547 38.24 13.37 35.23
N SER A 548 37.98 14.55 35.79
CA SER A 548 38.65 14.95 37.03
C SER A 548 38.01 14.24 38.23
N TRP A 549 38.82 13.87 39.23
CA TRP A 549 38.32 13.29 40.47
C TRP A 549 37.36 14.23 41.20
N ALA A 550 37.52 15.54 41.03
CA ALA A 550 36.63 16.55 41.60
C ALA A 550 35.19 16.45 41.04
N ASP A 551 35.02 16.07 39.77
CA ASP A 551 33.71 15.88 39.14
C ASP A 551 33.02 14.61 39.63
N ILE A 552 33.82 13.58 39.92
CA ILE A 552 33.39 12.25 40.38
C ILE A 552 32.84 12.27 41.81
N ILE A 553 33.45 13.05 42.71
CA ILE A 553 33.03 13.14 44.12
C ILE A 553 32.03 14.26 44.39
N LYS A 554 31.60 14.99 43.35
CA LYS A 554 30.60 16.04 43.49
C LYS A 554 29.28 15.42 43.94
N ASP A 555 28.70 16.02 44.99
CA ASP A 555 27.53 15.46 45.66
C ASP A 555 26.36 15.31 44.69
N SER A 556 25.75 14.13 44.65
CA SER A 556 24.68 13.75 43.70
C SER A 556 25.09 13.56 42.22
N THR A 557 26.37 13.58 41.87
CA THR A 557 26.80 13.16 40.53
C THR A 557 26.59 11.66 40.35
N VAL A 558 25.82 11.27 39.33
CA VAL A 558 25.62 9.87 38.95
C VAL A 558 26.62 9.48 37.87
N LEU A 559 27.41 8.47 38.18
CA LEU A 559 28.44 7.92 37.30
C LEU A 559 27.95 6.59 36.76
N LYS A 560 28.26 6.29 35.51
CA LYS A 560 28.07 4.97 34.91
C LYS A 560 29.40 4.23 34.97
N VAL A 561 29.45 3.06 35.60
CA VAL A 561 30.65 2.21 35.67
C VAL A 561 30.41 0.95 34.88
N SER A 562 31.29 0.66 33.92
CA SER A 562 31.24 -0.55 33.09
C SER A 562 32.43 -1.45 33.40
N PHE A 563 32.16 -2.71 33.73
CA PHE A 563 33.12 -3.80 33.87
C PHE A 563 33.30 -4.50 32.53
N ASP A 564 34.53 -4.89 32.24
CA ASP A 564 34.89 -5.79 31.13
C ASP A 564 36.02 -6.69 31.62
N MET A 565 35.65 -7.85 32.14
CA MET A 565 36.52 -8.84 32.77
C MET A 565 36.33 -10.18 32.05
N VAL A 566 37.22 -11.15 32.31
CA VAL A 566 37.10 -12.50 31.72
C VAL A 566 36.03 -13.32 32.44
N ASP A 567 36.01 -13.25 33.77
CA ASP A 567 35.14 -14.06 34.62
C ASP A 567 34.17 -13.21 35.44
N ASP A 568 33.00 -13.77 35.75
CA ASP A 568 32.05 -13.18 36.68
C ASP A 568 32.63 -13.19 38.12
N LEU A 569 32.32 -12.15 38.88
CA LEU A 569 32.65 -12.05 40.31
C LEU A 569 31.37 -12.24 41.15
N PRO A 570 31.03 -13.48 41.54
CA PRO A 570 29.96 -13.75 42.49
C PRO A 570 30.26 -13.15 43.86
N ASN A 571 29.26 -12.49 44.45
CA ASN A 571 29.36 -11.87 45.76
C ASN A 571 29.01 -12.87 46.88
N ALA A 572 29.84 -12.92 47.93
CA ALA A 572 29.69 -13.84 49.05
C ALA A 572 28.42 -13.61 49.90
N GLN A 573 27.84 -12.40 49.84
CA GLN A 573 26.74 -12.01 50.71
C GLN A 573 25.37 -12.21 50.07
N ARG A 574 25.19 -11.77 48.81
CA ARG A 574 23.93 -11.85 48.07
C ARG A 574 24.18 -11.94 46.57
N SER A 575 23.45 -12.82 45.89
CA SER A 575 23.53 -12.98 44.42
C SER A 575 23.15 -11.72 43.64
N THR A 576 22.32 -10.85 44.21
CA THR A 576 21.95 -9.54 43.61
C THR A 576 23.12 -8.57 43.50
N PHE A 577 24.22 -8.80 44.23
CA PHE A 577 25.43 -7.97 44.20
C PHE A 577 26.57 -8.59 43.40
N ASN A 578 26.30 -9.67 42.64
CA ASN A 578 27.25 -10.25 41.72
C ASN A 578 27.67 -9.20 40.68
N ILE A 579 28.96 -9.15 40.37
CA ILE A 579 29.49 -8.32 39.30
C ILE A 579 29.72 -9.23 38.09
N GLY A 580 28.90 -9.07 37.05
CA GLY A 580 29.10 -9.79 35.80
C GLY A 580 30.34 -9.31 35.06
N HIS A 581 30.94 -10.20 34.27
CA HIS A 581 32.13 -9.96 33.47
C HIS A 581 31.94 -8.78 32.49
N ASN A 582 30.72 -8.59 31.94
CA ASN A 582 30.35 -7.42 31.13
C ASN A 582 29.13 -6.67 31.72
N MET A 583 29.34 -6.05 32.88
CA MET A 583 28.27 -5.41 33.65
C MET A 583 28.40 -3.90 33.66
N THR A 584 27.26 -3.18 33.53
CA THR A 584 27.22 -1.73 33.77
C THR A 584 26.27 -1.38 34.92
N ARG A 585 26.70 -0.50 35.84
CA ARG A 585 25.86 0.05 36.92
C ARG A 585 26.02 1.55 37.11
N LEU A 586 25.01 2.17 37.71
CA LEU A 586 25.10 3.55 38.15
C LEU A 586 25.69 3.60 39.56
N VAL A 587 26.61 4.53 39.79
CA VAL A 587 27.32 4.72 41.05
C VAL A 587 27.32 6.19 41.40
N LYS A 588 27.08 6.56 42.66
CA LYS A 588 27.19 7.95 43.12
C LYS A 588 27.87 8.05 44.48
N PHE A 589 28.62 9.13 44.68
CA PHE A 589 29.15 9.46 46.00
C PHE A 589 28.17 10.39 46.72
N TYR A 590 27.74 10.00 47.92
CA TYR A 590 26.81 10.78 48.73
C TYR A 590 27.07 10.49 50.21
N GLU A 591 27.07 11.50 51.06
CA GLU A 591 27.28 11.37 52.53
C GLU A 591 28.49 10.48 52.91
N LYS A 592 29.63 10.67 52.22
CA LYS A 592 30.89 9.92 52.43
C LYS A 592 30.78 8.40 52.18
N LYS A 593 29.80 7.95 51.38
CA LYS A 593 29.65 6.55 50.95
C LYS A 593 29.42 6.46 49.44
N TRP A 594 29.80 5.33 48.87
CA TRP A 594 29.54 4.99 47.47
C TRP A 594 28.27 4.15 47.37
N TYR A 595 27.27 4.68 46.67
CA TYR A 595 26.02 3.99 46.39
C TYR A 595 26.08 3.37 45.01
N THR A 596 25.82 2.07 44.90
CA THR A 596 25.63 1.38 43.62
C THR A 596 24.14 1.15 43.41
N SER A 597 23.64 1.38 42.19
CA SER A 597 22.24 1.17 41.84
C SER A 597 21.91 -0.31 41.68
N ASP A 598 20.63 -0.66 41.83
CA ASP A 598 20.09 -1.94 41.41
C ASP A 598 19.92 -1.99 39.87
N ASN A 599 19.41 -3.12 39.36
CA ASN A 599 19.24 -3.35 37.92
C ASN A 599 18.24 -2.37 37.27
N ASP A 600 17.28 -1.85 38.03
CA ASP A 600 16.30 -0.86 37.60
C ASP A 600 16.83 0.60 37.68
N GLY A 601 18.09 0.78 38.08
CA GLY A 601 18.72 2.09 38.23
C GLY A 601 18.40 2.83 39.53
N SER A 602 17.60 2.23 40.42
CA SER A 602 17.27 2.81 41.72
C SER A 602 18.45 2.68 42.72
N PHE A 603 18.59 3.66 43.62
CA PHE A 603 19.62 3.64 44.67
C PHE A 603 18.99 3.36 46.03
N HIS A 604 19.49 2.34 46.72
CA HIS A 604 19.01 1.95 48.06
C HIS A 604 20.10 2.04 49.12
N LEU A 605 19.71 2.16 50.39
CA LEU A 605 20.62 2.24 51.53
C LEU A 605 21.52 1.00 51.67
N TYR A 606 21.05 -0.17 51.24
CA TYR A 606 21.85 -1.40 51.26
C TYR A 606 22.95 -1.44 50.20
N GLY A 607 22.86 -0.60 49.15
CA GLY A 607 23.88 -0.48 48.11
C GLY A 607 25.02 0.48 48.49
N ALA A 608 25.07 0.94 49.74
CA ALA A 608 26.00 1.97 50.22
C ALA A 608 27.24 1.38 50.90
N TYR A 609 28.42 1.63 50.34
CA TYR A 609 29.69 1.10 50.83
C TYR A 609 30.68 2.23 51.18
N GLY A 610 31.36 2.06 52.31
CA GLY A 610 32.43 2.95 52.80
C GLY A 610 33.61 2.14 53.36
N ASN A 611 33.94 1.01 52.71
CA ASN A 611 34.97 0.09 53.15
C ASN A 611 36.38 0.57 52.77
N ARG A 612 37.38 0.25 53.60
CA ARG A 612 38.83 0.50 53.40
C ARG A 612 39.17 1.92 52.89
N ASN A 613 38.73 2.93 53.64
CA ASN A 613 39.02 4.34 53.38
C ASN A 613 38.49 4.87 52.02
N THR A 614 37.52 4.22 51.39
CA THR A 614 36.82 4.76 50.19
C THR A 614 36.01 6.03 50.49
N ASN A 615 35.78 6.32 51.78
CA ASN A 615 35.26 7.59 52.28
C ASN A 615 36.32 8.71 52.34
N ASN A 616 37.61 8.38 52.23
CA ASN A 616 38.71 9.34 52.15
C ASN A 616 38.97 9.68 50.67
N VAL A 617 38.36 10.77 50.22
CA VAL A 617 38.43 11.24 48.83
C VAL A 617 39.87 11.49 48.34
N SER A 618 40.83 11.75 49.23
CA SER A 618 42.24 11.95 48.86
C SER A 618 42.90 10.68 48.30
N LEU A 619 42.33 9.50 48.57
CA LEU A 619 42.86 8.21 48.11
C LEU A 619 42.31 7.77 46.74
N ARG A 620 41.37 8.52 46.16
CA ARG A 620 40.79 8.27 44.84
C ARG A 620 40.20 6.86 44.65
N LYS A 621 39.55 6.34 45.68
CA LYS A 621 38.98 4.98 45.67
C LYS A 621 37.46 4.99 45.56
N ILE A 622 36.93 4.10 44.74
CA ILE A 622 35.50 3.86 44.54
C ILE A 622 35.16 2.46 45.06
N SER A 623 34.02 2.32 45.73
CA SER A 623 33.50 1.01 46.14
C SER A 623 32.24 0.64 45.36
N ILE A 624 32.23 -0.54 44.74
CA ILE A 624 31.11 -1.07 43.97
C ILE A 624 30.71 -2.41 44.58
N PHE A 625 29.56 -2.46 45.24
CA PHE A 625 29.10 -3.65 45.99
C PHE A 625 30.13 -4.25 46.98
N GLY A 626 31.11 -3.45 47.43
CA GLY A 626 32.20 -3.86 48.30
C GLY A 626 33.54 -4.12 47.59
N LEU A 627 33.59 -4.14 46.26
CA LEU A 627 34.81 -4.18 45.46
C LEU A 627 35.46 -2.79 45.47
N VAL A 628 36.64 -2.67 46.08
CA VAL A 628 37.38 -1.40 46.18
C VAL A 628 38.35 -1.29 45.01
N LEU A 629 38.20 -0.23 44.21
CA LEU A 629 39.05 0.06 43.05
C LEU A 629 39.58 1.49 43.11
N THR A 630 40.80 1.70 42.64
CA THR A 630 41.45 3.00 42.54
C THR A 630 41.18 3.61 41.17
N PHE A 631 40.73 4.86 41.14
CA PHE A 631 40.42 5.59 39.91
C PHE A 631 41.66 6.24 39.30
N ASN A 632 41.84 6.02 38.01
CA ASN A 632 42.88 6.64 37.19
C ASN A 632 42.27 7.76 36.32
N GLU A 633 42.67 9.00 36.58
CA GLU A 633 42.20 10.18 35.83
C GLU A 633 42.69 10.21 34.37
N VAL A 634 43.76 9.49 34.02
CA VAL A 634 44.36 9.54 32.67
C VAL A 634 43.44 8.90 31.63
N ASP A 635 42.81 7.78 31.98
CA ASP A 635 42.01 6.95 31.07
C ASP A 635 40.65 6.54 31.64
N ASN A 636 40.27 7.15 32.77
CA ASN A 636 39.05 6.90 33.53
C ASN A 636 38.90 5.45 34.01
N SER A 637 39.99 4.67 34.07
CA SER A 637 39.96 3.26 34.49
C SER A 637 39.89 3.10 36.00
N LEU A 638 39.37 1.95 36.43
CA LEU A 638 39.31 1.49 37.81
C LEU A 638 40.20 0.25 37.94
N VAL A 639 41.25 0.40 38.75
CA VAL A 639 42.30 -0.61 38.94
C VAL A 639 42.23 -1.20 40.34
N LEU A 640 42.38 -2.51 40.45
CA LEU A 640 42.46 -3.18 41.75
C LEU A 640 43.87 -3.04 42.34
N ASP A 641 44.03 -2.17 43.33
CA ASP A 641 45.32 -1.98 44.00
C ASP A 641 45.68 -3.20 44.87
N PRO A 642 46.97 -3.62 44.93
CA PRO A 642 47.40 -4.78 45.72
C PRO A 642 46.98 -4.71 47.19
N SER A 643 46.93 -3.50 47.74
CA SER A 643 46.55 -3.31 49.12
C SER A 643 45.05 -3.59 49.33
N ASP A 644 44.18 -3.30 48.35
CA ASP A 644 42.72 -3.44 48.44
C ASP A 644 42.24 -4.89 48.21
N PHE A 645 43.04 -5.73 47.56
CA PHE A 645 42.71 -7.11 47.21
C PHE A 645 42.12 -7.91 48.38
N LYS A 646 42.76 -7.89 49.54
CA LYS A 646 42.33 -8.67 50.71
C LYS A 646 40.95 -8.26 51.23
N VAL A 647 40.54 -6.99 51.06
CA VAL A 647 39.22 -6.51 51.48
C VAL A 647 38.17 -6.81 50.43
N SER A 648 38.48 -6.60 49.16
CA SER A 648 37.60 -6.95 48.04
C SER A 648 37.29 -8.45 48.00
N LYS A 649 38.28 -9.31 48.30
CA LYS A 649 38.13 -10.78 48.34
C LYS A 649 37.17 -11.28 49.42
N ARG A 650 36.88 -10.49 50.47
CA ARG A 650 35.84 -10.82 51.46
C ARG A 650 34.43 -10.73 50.88
N PHE A 651 34.23 -9.84 49.91
CA PHE A 651 32.97 -9.68 49.21
C PHE A 651 32.91 -10.56 47.96
N PHE A 652 34.05 -10.80 47.30
CA PHE A 652 34.15 -11.60 46.08
C PHE A 652 35.18 -12.73 46.27
N PRO A 653 34.79 -13.92 46.75
CA PRO A 653 35.73 -15.00 47.10
C PRO A 653 36.53 -15.52 45.91
N THR A 654 35.95 -15.45 44.71
CA THR A 654 36.56 -15.85 43.44
C THR A 654 37.53 -14.82 42.87
N LEU A 655 37.72 -13.67 43.53
CA LEU A 655 38.68 -12.65 43.11
C LEU A 655 40.11 -13.23 43.12
N ALA A 656 40.69 -13.34 41.93
CA ALA A 656 41.97 -13.98 41.68
C ALA A 656 43.14 -13.00 41.79
N GLU A 657 44.31 -13.50 42.19
CA GLU A 657 45.50 -12.66 42.45
C GLU A 657 46.07 -12.01 41.18
N ASP A 658 45.84 -12.61 40.01
CA ASP A 658 46.21 -12.09 38.70
C ASP A 658 45.39 -10.85 38.27
N MET A 659 44.23 -10.61 38.90
CA MET A 659 43.43 -9.40 38.68
C MET A 659 44.01 -8.16 39.39
N VAL A 660 44.99 -8.34 40.29
CA VAL A 660 45.65 -7.24 40.99
C VAL A 660 46.51 -6.42 40.01
N GLY A 661 46.34 -5.11 40.01
CA GLY A 661 47.04 -4.19 39.10
C GLY A 661 46.44 -4.12 37.69
N THR A 662 45.37 -4.88 37.41
CA THR A 662 44.66 -4.84 36.12
C THR A 662 43.51 -3.83 36.14
N GLN A 663 43.14 -3.32 34.96
CA GLN A 663 41.97 -2.45 34.79
C GLN A 663 40.72 -3.32 34.74
N LEU A 664 39.84 -3.20 35.73
CA LEU A 664 38.65 -4.04 35.86
C LEU A 664 37.37 -3.35 35.38
N ALA A 665 37.36 -2.02 35.39
CA ALA A 665 36.22 -1.23 34.94
C ALA A 665 36.65 0.16 34.45
N ARG A 666 35.71 0.90 33.85
CA ARG A 666 35.89 2.30 33.44
C ARG A 666 34.67 3.13 33.84
N VAL A 667 34.92 4.40 34.19
CA VAL A 667 33.90 5.37 34.66
C VAL A 667 33.49 6.32 33.54
N TYR A 668 32.20 6.63 33.47
CA TYR A 668 31.59 7.61 32.56
C TYR A 668 30.65 8.53 33.35
N ILE A 669 30.53 9.80 32.95
CA ILE A 669 29.49 10.70 33.52
C ILE A 669 28.14 10.32 32.91
N SER A 670 27.13 10.11 33.76
CA SER A 670 25.73 10.01 33.33
C SER A 670 25.19 11.43 33.12
N SER A 671 24.81 11.81 31.90
CA SER A 671 24.19 13.10 31.64
C SER A 671 22.75 13.11 32.15
N THR A 672 22.57 13.35 33.44
CA THR A 672 21.26 13.64 34.06
C THR A 672 21.33 14.99 34.75
N SER A 673 20.98 16.07 34.04
CA SER A 673 20.60 17.34 34.67
C SER A 673 19.18 17.73 34.28
N SER A 674 18.32 17.66 35.29
CA SER A 674 17.09 18.42 35.41
C SER A 674 17.37 19.93 35.32
N ASP A 675 17.15 20.54 34.16
CA ASP A 675 17.12 22.00 34.02
C ASP A 675 15.69 22.53 34.19
N LYS A 676 15.37 22.91 35.42
CA LYS A 676 14.39 23.99 35.63
C LYS A 676 15.09 25.32 35.31
N ARG A 677 14.58 25.98 34.26
CA ARG A 677 14.90 27.36 33.81
C ARG A 677 16.30 27.58 33.24
N SER A 678 16.47 27.19 31.99
CA SER A 678 17.02 28.12 30.99
C SER A 678 16.25 27.95 29.68
N THR A 679 15.83 29.05 29.10
CA THR A 679 15.17 29.11 27.79
C THR A 679 16.17 28.77 26.70
N SER A 680 16.29 27.48 26.36
CA SER A 680 16.82 27.02 25.08
C SER A 680 16.20 25.66 24.76
N ARG A 681 15.41 25.60 23.68
CA ARG A 681 14.64 24.42 23.24
C ARG A 681 15.60 23.31 22.78
N GLN A 682 15.74 22.24 23.57
CA GLN A 682 16.02 20.92 22.99
C GLN A 682 14.69 20.25 22.60
N PRO A 683 14.57 19.65 21.40
CA PRO A 683 13.34 18.97 21.01
C PRO A 683 13.14 17.71 21.85
N SER A 684 11.92 17.53 22.38
CA SER A 684 11.53 16.30 23.07
C SER A 684 11.65 15.10 22.12
N ARG A 685 12.18 13.99 22.63
CA ARG A 685 12.26 12.73 21.87
C ARG A 685 10.92 12.01 21.92
N ALA A 686 10.59 11.29 20.84
CA ALA A 686 9.40 10.45 20.78
C ALA A 686 9.39 9.39 21.89
N THR A 687 8.24 9.18 22.52
CA THR A 687 7.98 8.07 23.45
C THR A 687 8.26 6.73 22.75
N GLN A 688 8.84 5.75 23.45
CA GLN A 688 9.22 4.46 22.87
C GLN A 688 8.00 3.66 22.42
N LEU A 689 7.87 3.42 21.10
CA LEU A 689 6.84 2.55 20.54
C LEU A 689 7.03 1.11 21.01
N CYS A 690 5.95 0.45 21.43
CA CYS A 690 6.02 -0.91 21.95
C CYS A 690 5.81 -1.99 20.88
N GLN A 691 4.84 -1.82 19.96
CA GLN A 691 4.59 -2.74 18.84
C GLN A 691 4.43 -1.97 17.53
N GLU A 692 5.04 -2.49 16.47
CA GLU A 692 4.83 -2.05 15.09
C GLU A 692 4.53 -3.28 14.23
N LYS A 693 3.38 -3.28 13.54
CA LYS A 693 3.05 -4.32 12.56
C LYS A 693 3.20 -3.74 11.15
N TRP A 694 4.20 -4.22 10.43
CA TRP A 694 4.39 -3.92 9.02
C TRP A 694 3.85 -5.07 8.17
N SER A 695 3.14 -4.75 7.08
CA SER A 695 2.69 -5.73 6.10
C SER A 695 2.72 -5.09 4.70
N ASN A 696 2.85 -5.94 3.68
CA ASN A 696 2.69 -5.54 2.29
C ASN A 696 1.30 -4.95 1.98
N ALA A 697 0.31 -5.23 2.84
CA ALA A 697 -1.03 -4.64 2.81
C ALA A 697 -1.02 -3.13 3.09
N LEU A 698 -0.12 -2.68 3.98
CA LEU A 698 -0.10 -1.33 4.52
C LEU A 698 0.78 -0.40 3.69
N ARG A 699 0.61 -0.48 2.36
CA ARG A 699 1.28 0.40 1.41
C ARG A 699 0.57 1.74 1.36
N PHE A 700 1.38 2.78 1.29
CA PHE A 700 0.93 4.15 1.20
C PHE A 700 1.65 4.81 0.02
N ASP A 701 0.95 5.53 -0.84
CA ASP A 701 1.58 6.21 -1.96
C ASP A 701 0.87 7.54 -2.22
N PRO A 702 1.37 8.66 -1.70
CA PRO A 702 0.75 9.97 -1.82
C PRO A 702 1.19 10.74 -3.08
N THR A 703 1.76 10.08 -4.09
CA THR A 703 2.32 10.73 -5.29
C THR A 703 1.28 11.16 -6.35
N ASP A 704 -0.01 10.95 -6.11
CA ASP A 704 -1.03 11.69 -6.86
C ASP A 704 -0.88 13.18 -6.55
N THR A 705 -1.03 14.05 -7.56
CA THR A 705 -0.75 15.51 -7.47
C THR A 705 -1.53 16.24 -6.37
N GLU A 706 -2.44 15.57 -5.69
CA GLU A 706 -3.36 16.12 -4.69
C GLU A 706 -3.17 15.51 -3.28
N GLY A 707 -2.34 14.46 -3.10
CA GLY A 707 -2.06 13.80 -1.82
C GLY A 707 -3.12 12.77 -1.36
N LYS A 708 -2.84 12.04 -0.26
CA LYS A 708 -3.73 10.99 0.30
C LYS A 708 -3.92 11.08 1.79
N CYS A 709 -5.09 10.65 2.26
CA CYS A 709 -5.47 10.55 3.67
C CYS A 709 -5.70 9.10 4.09
N LEU A 710 -5.07 8.71 5.19
CA LEU A 710 -5.37 7.48 5.91
C LEU A 710 -6.45 7.80 6.96
N HIS A 711 -7.66 7.30 6.75
CA HIS A 711 -8.77 7.36 7.70
C HIS A 711 -8.83 6.08 8.52
N PHE A 712 -9.13 6.20 9.81
CA PHE A 712 -9.25 5.08 10.73
C PHE A 712 -10.04 5.46 11.98
N THR A 713 -10.66 4.47 12.62
CA THR A 713 -11.34 4.62 13.90
C THR A 713 -10.57 3.86 14.97
N ALA A 714 -10.29 4.47 16.12
CA ALA A 714 -9.49 3.82 17.16
C ALA A 714 -10.03 4.03 18.57
N SER A 715 -9.76 3.05 19.45
CA SER A 715 -9.99 3.12 20.89
C SER A 715 -8.73 2.70 21.66
N THR A 716 -8.36 3.48 22.67
CA THR A 716 -7.26 3.17 23.60
C THR A 716 -7.38 4.04 24.85
N ALA A 717 -6.93 3.50 25.99
CA ALA A 717 -6.78 4.27 27.24
C ALA A 717 -5.50 5.12 27.27
N GLY A 718 -4.52 4.78 26.43
CA GLY A 718 -3.22 5.44 26.36
C GLY A 718 -3.00 6.13 25.03
N THR A 719 -1.81 5.91 24.48
CA THR A 719 -1.29 6.60 23.30
C THR A 719 -1.34 5.70 22.07
N LEU A 720 -1.87 6.25 20.97
CA LEU A 720 -1.84 5.63 19.65
C LEU A 720 -0.79 6.31 18.77
N PHE A 721 -0.02 5.52 18.03
CA PHE A 721 0.96 6.01 17.06
C PHE A 721 0.55 5.62 15.65
N VAL A 722 0.56 6.58 14.73
CA VAL A 722 0.47 6.33 13.29
C VAL A 722 1.83 6.61 12.69
N VAL A 723 2.43 5.60 12.07
CA VAL A 723 3.81 5.65 11.54
C VAL A 723 3.75 5.61 10.03
N PHE A 724 4.44 6.53 9.37
CA PHE A 724 4.65 6.53 7.91
C PHE A 724 6.14 6.41 7.63
N ALA A 725 6.56 5.49 6.76
CA ALA A 725 7.97 5.19 6.55
C ALA A 725 8.35 5.14 5.07
N ALA A 726 9.53 5.69 4.77
CA ALA A 726 10.24 5.38 3.53
C ALA A 726 10.92 4.01 3.65
N LEU A 727 11.62 3.75 4.77
CA LEU A 727 12.22 2.46 5.10
C LEU A 727 11.71 1.98 6.47
N PRO A 728 10.77 1.04 6.53
CA PRO A 728 10.22 0.52 7.79
C PRO A 728 11.26 0.07 8.82
N LYS A 729 12.45 -0.39 8.41
CA LYS A 729 13.49 -0.86 9.35
C LYS A 729 14.30 0.28 10.00
N GLU A 730 14.31 1.46 9.41
CA GLU A 730 15.17 2.57 9.86
C GLU A 730 14.34 3.65 10.55
N PRO A 731 14.45 3.84 11.87
CA PRO A 731 13.64 4.81 12.62
C PRO A 731 13.73 6.25 12.10
N GLU A 732 14.91 6.69 11.67
CA GLU A 732 15.14 8.05 11.16
C GLU A 732 14.45 8.32 9.81
N SER A 733 14.03 7.26 9.11
CA SER A 733 13.30 7.34 7.83
C SER A 733 11.77 7.31 7.99
N ARG A 734 11.28 7.71 9.17
CA ARG A 734 9.86 7.63 9.54
C ARG A 734 9.30 8.99 10.00
N TYR A 735 8.04 9.22 9.70
CA TYR A 735 7.19 10.20 10.37
C TYR A 735 6.29 9.49 11.37
N LEU A 736 6.20 10.02 12.60
CA LEU A 736 5.33 9.46 13.63
C LEU A 736 4.33 10.52 14.07
N VAL A 737 3.05 10.16 14.09
CA VAL A 737 1.96 10.95 14.67
C VAL A 737 1.52 10.24 15.96
N GLU A 738 1.91 10.82 17.10
CA GLU A 738 1.50 10.38 18.43
C GLU A 738 0.20 11.07 18.82
N ILE A 739 -0.83 10.29 19.10
CA ILE A 739 -2.18 10.72 19.44
C ILE A 739 -2.44 10.25 20.88
N SER A 740 -2.32 11.18 21.85
CA SER A 740 -2.47 10.88 23.28
C SER A 740 -3.57 11.72 23.94
N PRO A 741 -4.02 11.36 25.15
CA PRO A 741 -4.95 12.18 25.94
C PRO A 741 -4.37 13.54 26.38
N GLU A 742 -3.03 13.65 26.43
CA GLU A 742 -2.30 14.87 26.81
C GLU A 742 -2.13 15.84 25.63
N GLY A 743 -1.96 15.30 24.42
CA GLY A 743 -1.72 16.09 23.21
C GLY A 743 -1.54 15.25 21.96
N VAL A 744 -1.33 15.93 20.83
CA VAL A 744 -0.96 15.28 19.57
C VAL A 744 0.37 15.83 19.08
N TYR A 745 1.26 14.95 18.66
CA TYR A 745 2.65 15.28 18.37
C TYR A 745 3.10 14.63 17.05
N ILE A 746 3.75 15.42 16.17
CA ILE A 746 4.37 14.94 14.93
C ILE A 746 5.89 14.93 15.10
N TYR A 747 6.49 13.77 14.84
CA TYR A 747 7.93 13.52 14.86
C TYR A 747 8.44 13.18 13.46
N LYS A 748 9.71 13.49 13.24
CA LYS A 748 10.52 12.93 12.14
C LYS A 748 11.70 12.20 12.77
N GLY A 749 11.83 10.90 12.51
CA GLY A 749 12.69 10.04 13.30
C GLY A 749 12.30 10.09 14.77
N THR A 750 13.28 10.35 15.63
CA THR A 750 13.05 10.48 17.08
C THR A 750 12.76 11.92 17.53
N PHE A 751 12.79 12.91 16.64
CA PHE A 751 12.76 14.33 17.00
C PHE A 751 11.37 14.96 16.85
N LEU A 752 10.86 15.56 17.92
CA LEU A 752 9.60 16.32 17.86
C LEU A 752 9.72 17.48 16.89
N LYS A 753 8.75 17.59 15.97
CA LYS A 753 8.64 18.69 15.02
C LYS A 753 7.50 19.63 15.34
N LYS A 754 6.32 19.10 15.66
CA LYS A 754 5.14 19.93 15.92
C LYS A 754 4.19 19.29 16.96
N PRO A 755 3.85 19.99 18.05
CA PRO A 755 2.82 19.58 19.00
C PRO A 755 1.52 20.40 18.86
N THR A 756 0.40 19.85 19.34
CA THR A 756 -0.82 20.58 19.72
C THR A 756 -1.41 20.03 21.00
N THR A 757 -1.97 20.91 21.82
CA THR A 757 -2.67 20.56 23.07
C THR A 757 -4.14 20.95 23.02
N ASN A 758 -4.70 21.28 21.85
CA ASN A 758 -6.11 21.60 21.69
C ASN A 758 -6.98 20.42 22.17
N ALA A 759 -7.90 20.65 23.11
CA ALA A 759 -8.75 19.61 23.71
C ALA A 759 -9.54 18.82 22.67
N ASN A 760 -9.97 19.46 21.58
CA ASN A 760 -10.73 18.80 20.51
C ASN A 760 -9.84 17.89 19.65
N ALA A 761 -8.52 18.07 19.67
CA ALA A 761 -7.57 17.28 18.89
C ALA A 761 -7.11 15.99 19.60
N ARG A 762 -7.16 15.92 20.94
CA ARG A 762 -6.53 14.84 21.73
C ARG A 762 -7.24 13.49 21.64
N ALA A 763 -6.58 12.39 21.99
CA ALA A 763 -7.26 11.10 22.15
C ALA A 763 -8.32 11.14 23.25
N LEU A 764 -9.31 10.24 23.19
CA LEU A 764 -10.34 10.12 24.25
C LEU A 764 -9.77 9.62 25.58
N GLY A 765 -8.75 8.75 25.56
CA GLY A 765 -8.18 8.14 26.77
C GLY A 765 -9.07 7.08 27.42
N TYR A 766 -9.97 6.46 26.66
CA TYR A 766 -10.83 5.36 27.13
C TYR A 766 -10.73 4.15 26.20
N ALA A 767 -10.47 2.97 26.76
CA ALA A 767 -10.29 1.73 25.98
C ALA A 767 -11.56 1.27 25.21
N SER A 768 -12.74 1.63 25.71
CA SER A 768 -14.04 1.21 25.14
C SER A 768 -14.71 2.25 24.24
N LEU A 769 -14.19 3.47 24.15
CA LEU A 769 -14.79 4.53 23.34
C LEU A 769 -14.00 4.71 22.04
N TYR A 770 -14.72 4.66 20.93
CA TYR A 770 -14.17 4.79 19.60
C TYR A 770 -14.23 6.24 19.12
N GLN A 771 -13.16 6.68 18.46
CA GLN A 771 -13.08 7.97 17.80
C GLN A 771 -12.46 7.80 16.41
N SER A 772 -13.02 8.48 15.42
CA SER A 772 -12.51 8.49 14.06
C SER A 772 -11.48 9.61 13.87
N TYR A 773 -10.36 9.26 13.25
CA TYR A 773 -9.18 10.08 13.02
C TYR A 773 -8.75 9.95 11.56
N PHE A 774 -7.98 10.92 11.09
CA PHE A 774 -7.28 10.78 9.82
C PHE A 774 -5.93 11.49 9.83
N VAL A 775 -5.00 10.96 9.05
CA VAL A 775 -3.70 11.59 8.77
C VAL A 775 -3.52 11.68 7.26
N CYS A 776 -3.30 12.88 6.75
CA CYS A 776 -3.04 13.10 5.33
C CYS A 776 -1.58 13.44 5.08
N ILE A 777 -1.04 12.91 3.98
CA ILE A 777 0.30 13.21 3.48
C ILE A 777 0.17 13.70 2.05
N THR A 778 0.78 14.84 1.77
CA THR A 778 0.91 15.42 0.43
C THR A 778 2.40 15.61 0.13
N GLU A 779 2.89 14.93 -0.90
CA GLU A 779 4.29 15.00 -1.34
C GLU A 779 4.43 15.93 -2.55
N SER A 780 5.48 16.77 -2.55
CA SER A 780 5.89 17.60 -3.67
C SER A 780 7.38 17.40 -3.95
N GLU A 781 7.92 18.01 -5.02
CA GLU A 781 9.36 17.91 -5.32
C GLU A 781 10.25 18.51 -4.22
N GLU A 782 9.73 19.44 -3.41
CA GLU A 782 10.53 20.20 -2.44
C GLU A 782 10.15 19.90 -0.98
N SER A 783 8.95 19.39 -0.71
CA SER A 783 8.45 19.18 0.66
C SER A 783 7.39 18.09 0.81
N THR A 784 7.26 17.59 2.04
CA THR A 784 6.17 16.70 2.48
C THR A 784 5.31 17.40 3.53
N LEU A 785 4.02 17.56 3.27
CA LEU A 785 3.02 18.09 4.21
C LEU A 785 2.32 16.93 4.91
N ILE A 786 2.27 16.98 6.24
CA ILE A 786 1.53 16.04 7.11
C ILE A 786 0.43 16.82 7.81
N GLU A 787 -0.82 16.39 7.65
CA GLU A 787 -2.00 16.95 8.32
C GLU A 787 -2.64 15.90 9.22
N TYR A 788 -3.01 16.27 10.45
CA TYR A 788 -3.74 15.42 11.38
C TYR A 788 -5.09 16.04 11.73
N GLY A 789 -6.13 15.21 11.70
CA GLY A 789 -7.49 15.62 12.02
C GLY A 789 -8.37 14.52 12.62
N LYS A 790 -9.59 14.91 12.94
CA LYS A 790 -10.67 14.03 13.41
C LYS A 790 -11.90 14.17 12.53
N SER A 791 -12.56 13.05 12.24
CA SER A 791 -13.83 13.03 11.50
C SER A 791 -15.03 12.83 12.43
N LEU A 792 -16.20 13.28 11.98
CA LEU A 792 -17.48 12.99 12.62
C LEU A 792 -17.98 11.62 12.13
N GLY A 793 -17.43 10.55 12.69
CA GLY A 793 -17.73 9.17 12.30
C GLY A 793 -17.03 8.75 11.00
N THR A 794 -17.71 7.96 10.16
CA THR A 794 -17.16 7.39 8.91
C THR A 794 -17.24 8.34 7.71
N SER A 795 -17.64 9.60 7.92
CA SER A 795 -17.67 10.58 6.83
C SER A 795 -16.23 10.92 6.38
N GLU A 796 -16.01 11.05 5.07
CA GLU A 796 -14.77 11.62 4.50
C GLU A 796 -14.65 13.15 4.74
N SER A 797 -15.19 13.64 5.86
CA SER A 797 -15.15 15.03 6.28
C SER A 797 -14.71 15.15 7.73
N GLY A 798 -13.97 16.20 8.06
CA GLY A 798 -13.49 16.40 9.42
C GLY A 798 -12.70 17.68 9.64
N ASP A 799 -12.25 17.84 10.88
CA ASP A 799 -11.51 19.02 11.32
C ASP A 799 -10.00 18.70 11.39
N ILE A 800 -9.17 19.51 10.73
CA ILE A 800 -7.71 19.42 10.82
C ILE A 800 -7.24 20.33 11.96
N TYR A 801 -6.50 19.75 12.89
CA TYR A 801 -6.04 20.44 14.11
C TYR A 801 -4.54 20.70 14.13
N LEU A 802 -3.77 19.94 13.35
CA LEU A 802 -2.32 19.99 13.35
C LEU A 802 -1.76 19.77 11.95
N ASN A 803 -0.74 20.53 11.58
CA ASN A 803 0.03 20.30 10.36
C ASN A 803 1.54 20.41 10.61
N PHE A 804 2.32 19.75 9.78
CA PHE A 804 3.77 19.87 9.73
C PHE A 804 4.26 19.81 8.28
N ILE A 805 5.13 20.75 7.91
CA ILE A 805 5.77 20.79 6.60
C ILE A 805 7.24 20.45 6.76
N ASP A 806 7.65 19.35 6.14
CA ASP A 806 9.04 18.93 6.05
C ASP A 806 9.66 19.41 4.75
N SER A 807 10.46 20.47 4.82
CA SER A 807 11.08 21.12 3.66
C SER A 807 12.59 20.87 3.55
N ARG A 808 13.16 19.99 4.39
CA ARG A 808 14.60 19.66 4.40
C ARG A 808 14.77 18.15 4.55
N ASP A 809 15.37 17.51 3.55
CA ASP A 809 15.54 16.06 3.46
C ASP A 809 14.22 15.30 3.66
N HIS A 810 13.17 15.73 2.95
CA HIS A 810 11.83 15.15 3.09
C HIS A 810 11.86 13.64 2.76
N LEU A 811 11.00 12.89 3.45
CA LEU A 811 10.88 11.44 3.27
C LEU A 811 9.72 11.16 2.32
N ASN A 812 9.94 10.22 1.41
CA ASN A 812 8.89 9.70 0.53
C ASN A 812 8.27 8.48 1.19
N ALA A 813 7.13 8.67 1.84
CA ALA A 813 6.46 7.62 2.61
C ALA A 813 5.85 6.57 1.67
N ARG A 814 6.23 5.30 1.85
CA ARG A 814 5.75 4.16 1.04
C ARG A 814 4.93 3.14 1.81
N PHE A 815 5.00 3.21 3.13
CA PHE A 815 4.30 2.31 4.04
C PHE A 815 3.73 3.09 5.21
N TYR A 816 2.67 2.54 5.81
CA TYR A 816 2.16 2.98 7.09
C TYR A 816 2.03 1.81 8.07
N ALA A 817 1.98 2.12 9.36
CA ALA A 817 1.73 1.17 10.43
C ALA A 817 1.07 1.86 11.62
N PHE A 818 0.45 1.06 12.50
CA PHE A 818 -0.03 1.52 13.79
C PHE A 818 0.84 0.94 14.91
N GLY A 819 1.00 1.72 15.97
CA GLY A 819 1.63 1.29 17.20
C GLY A 819 0.92 1.86 18.42
N ASN A 820 1.24 1.34 19.59
CA ASN A 820 0.69 1.75 20.88
C ASN A 820 1.80 1.85 21.94
N ASP A 821 1.45 2.49 23.06
CA ASP A 821 2.25 2.45 24.27
C ASP A 821 1.99 1.15 25.07
N GLN A 822 2.15 1.20 26.40
CA GLN A 822 1.89 0.04 27.28
C GLN A 822 0.40 -0.35 27.32
N ASN A 823 -0.50 0.53 26.88
CA ASN A 823 -1.93 0.27 26.85
C ASN A 823 -2.33 -0.37 25.51
N PRO A 824 -3.23 -1.36 25.52
CA PRO A 824 -3.73 -1.94 24.28
C PRO A 824 -4.49 -0.89 23.46
N ALA A 825 -4.50 -1.08 22.15
CA ALA A 825 -5.25 -0.23 21.23
C ALA A 825 -5.98 -1.09 20.19
N LYS A 826 -7.20 -0.69 19.87
CA LYS A 826 -7.99 -1.25 18.77
C LYS A 826 -8.12 -0.20 17.69
N VAL A 827 -7.74 -0.56 16.47
CA VAL A 827 -7.90 0.30 15.29
C VAL A 827 -8.78 -0.44 14.31
N MET A 828 -9.80 0.23 13.78
CA MET A 828 -10.78 -0.33 12.87
C MET A 828 -11.07 0.63 11.72
N ASP A 829 -11.75 0.17 10.67
CA ASP A 829 -12.18 0.98 9.52
C ASP A 829 -11.02 1.73 8.82
N VAL A 830 -9.88 1.06 8.67
CA VAL A 830 -8.69 1.65 8.04
C VAL A 830 -8.86 1.68 6.53
N HIS A 831 -8.84 2.89 5.94
CA HIS A 831 -8.92 3.06 4.49
C HIS A 831 -8.16 4.30 4.02
N ILE A 832 -7.77 4.29 2.75
CA ILE A 832 -7.04 5.39 2.11
C ILE A 832 -7.94 6.06 1.09
N VAL A 833 -8.11 7.37 1.21
CA VAL A 833 -8.84 8.21 0.25
C VAL A 833 -7.91 9.29 -0.29
N SER A 834 -8.20 9.82 -1.47
CA SER A 834 -7.46 10.99 -1.95
C SER A 834 -7.79 12.21 -1.10
N ARG A 835 -6.80 13.07 -0.86
CA ARG A 835 -6.92 14.24 0.00
C ARG A 835 -7.93 15.25 -0.52
N HIS A 836 -8.14 15.35 -1.84
CA HIS A 836 -9.13 16.24 -2.45
C HIS A 836 -10.58 15.86 -2.11
N LEU A 837 -10.85 14.55 -1.90
CA LEU A 837 -12.18 14.07 -1.50
C LEU A 837 -12.45 14.32 -0.02
N THR A 838 -11.39 14.46 0.79
CA THR A 838 -11.50 14.73 2.22
C THR A 838 -11.92 16.19 2.46
N LYS A 839 -13.19 16.41 2.79
CA LYS A 839 -13.74 17.74 3.09
C LYS A 839 -13.28 18.18 4.48
N ALA A 840 -12.20 18.96 4.53
CA ALA A 840 -11.60 19.37 5.78
C ALA A 840 -11.92 20.84 6.15
N GLU A 841 -12.30 21.06 7.41
CA GLU A 841 -12.30 22.40 8.03
C GLU A 841 -11.03 22.59 8.86
N CYS A 842 -10.38 23.75 8.71
CA CYS A 842 -9.14 24.03 9.44
C CYS A 842 -9.48 24.62 10.81
N LYS A 843 -9.07 23.93 11.88
CA LYS A 843 -9.29 24.31 13.29
C LYS A 843 -7.95 24.40 14.03
N GLY A 844 -8.01 24.82 15.30
CA GLY A 844 -6.84 24.98 16.14
C GLY A 844 -5.90 26.07 15.64
N GLU A 845 -4.64 25.72 15.39
CA GLU A 845 -3.61 26.64 14.88
C GLU A 845 -3.55 26.69 13.34
N THR A 846 -4.40 25.93 12.65
CA THR A 846 -4.38 25.83 11.18
C THR A 846 -5.39 26.79 10.55
N VAL A 847 -5.09 27.26 9.33
CA VAL A 847 -5.97 28.13 8.54
C VAL A 847 -6.12 27.58 7.14
N LYS A 848 -7.32 27.76 6.57
CA LYS A 848 -7.63 27.29 5.22
C LYS A 848 -7.00 28.20 4.18
N ASP A 849 -6.19 27.62 3.30
CA ASP A 849 -5.79 28.29 2.07
C ASP A 849 -6.91 28.15 1.03
N LEU A 850 -7.40 29.27 0.51
CA LEU A 850 -8.57 29.30 -0.38
C LEU A 850 -8.26 28.80 -1.81
N GLU A 851 -6.99 28.82 -2.22
CA GLU A 851 -6.57 28.37 -3.56
C GLU A 851 -6.31 26.86 -3.60
N THR A 852 -5.59 26.32 -2.62
CA THR A 852 -5.23 24.89 -2.55
C THR A 852 -6.22 24.05 -1.73
N ASN A 853 -7.13 24.68 -0.98
CA ASN A 853 -8.01 24.02 -0.01
C ASN A 853 -7.29 23.23 1.11
N LEU A 854 -5.99 23.45 1.30
CA LEU A 854 -5.18 22.81 2.35
C LEU A 854 -5.28 23.57 3.69
N CYS A 855 -5.08 22.85 4.79
CA CYS A 855 -4.99 23.44 6.12
C CYS A 855 -3.52 23.70 6.46
N VAL A 856 -3.11 24.95 6.33
CA VAL A 856 -1.71 25.37 6.45
C VAL A 856 -1.47 26.28 7.64
N GLN A 857 -0.19 26.54 7.92
CA GLN A 857 0.20 27.50 8.95
C GLN A 857 -0.25 28.91 8.56
N ARG A 858 -0.52 29.77 9.54
CA ARG A 858 -0.89 31.17 9.29
C ARG A 858 0.31 31.99 8.81
N CYS A 859 0.62 31.85 7.52
CA CYS A 859 1.64 32.60 6.81
C CYS A 859 1.04 33.78 6.01
N HIS A 860 1.90 34.68 5.52
CA HIS A 860 1.47 35.74 4.61
C HIS A 860 0.85 35.14 3.34
N LYS A 861 -0.18 35.78 2.76
CA LYS A 861 -0.93 35.26 1.60
C LYS A 861 -0.08 34.95 0.37
N ASP A 862 1.05 35.64 0.21
CA ASP A 862 1.97 35.46 -0.92
C ASP A 862 3.05 34.38 -0.65
N CYS A 863 3.07 33.77 0.54
CA CYS A 863 3.90 32.61 0.83
C CYS A 863 3.31 31.35 0.21
N ASP A 864 4.20 30.45 -0.24
CA ASP A 864 3.79 29.14 -0.71
C ASP A 864 3.25 28.29 0.47
N PRO A 865 1.99 27.80 0.39
CA PRO A 865 1.36 27.02 1.47
C PRO A 865 2.11 25.71 1.77
N LEU A 866 2.79 25.11 0.79
CA LEU A 866 3.54 23.86 0.94
C LEU A 866 4.99 24.05 1.38
N ALA A 867 5.52 25.28 1.31
CA ALA A 867 6.84 25.61 1.86
C ALA A 867 6.76 26.18 3.28
N GLY A 868 5.68 26.91 3.58
CA GLY A 868 5.48 27.57 4.87
C GLY A 868 6.37 28.81 5.08
N CYS A 869 6.44 29.27 6.33
CA CYS A 869 7.13 30.49 6.73
C CYS A 869 7.95 30.31 8.01
N GLU A 870 8.86 31.24 8.29
CA GLU A 870 9.72 31.23 9.48
C GLU A 870 9.00 31.73 10.74
N LEU A 871 8.05 32.67 10.59
CA LEU A 871 7.30 33.29 11.69
C LEU A 871 5.78 33.14 11.45
N PRO A 872 5.16 32.08 11.97
CA PRO A 872 3.70 31.91 11.96
C PRO A 872 3.02 33.04 12.76
N ASP A 873 1.78 33.40 12.38
CA ASP A 873 0.92 34.40 13.04
C ASP A 873 1.38 35.86 12.98
N SER A 874 2.45 36.16 12.23
CA SER A 874 2.88 37.54 12.00
C SER A 874 2.22 38.12 10.74
N ALA A 875 1.10 38.81 10.91
CA ALA A 875 0.38 39.45 9.81
C ALA A 875 1.15 40.60 9.12
N GLN A 876 2.31 41.02 9.67
CA GLN A 876 2.93 42.31 9.34
C GLN A 876 4.29 42.25 8.64
N PHE A 877 4.90 41.06 8.41
CA PHE A 877 6.22 40.99 7.78
C PHE A 877 6.22 40.22 6.44
N PRO A 878 6.45 40.91 5.30
CA PRO A 878 6.67 40.26 4.00
C PRO A 878 8.07 39.61 3.85
N ASN A 879 8.89 39.61 4.90
CA ASN A 879 10.20 38.97 4.95
C ASN A 879 10.10 37.78 5.91
N GLY A 880 10.06 36.55 5.38
CA GLY A 880 9.93 35.34 6.20
C GLY A 880 9.23 34.15 5.54
N CYS A 881 8.79 34.26 4.27
CA CYS A 881 8.36 33.08 3.51
C CYS A 881 9.58 32.21 3.18
N LYS A 882 9.48 30.89 3.33
CA LYS A 882 10.53 29.96 2.89
C LYS A 882 10.55 29.84 1.36
N ALA A 883 9.38 29.89 0.73
CA ALA A 883 9.21 30.04 -0.71
C ALA A 883 8.02 30.97 -1.03
N CYS A 884 8.06 31.61 -2.19
CA CYS A 884 6.98 32.46 -2.66
C CYS A 884 5.98 31.67 -3.49
N ARG A 885 4.69 31.93 -3.26
CA ARG A 885 3.60 31.31 -4.02
C ARG A 885 3.72 31.58 -5.51
N THR A 886 3.81 32.87 -5.86
CA THR A 886 3.89 33.34 -7.25
C THR A 886 5.30 33.80 -7.61
N ALA A 887 5.87 34.76 -6.87
CA ALA A 887 7.16 35.32 -7.22
C ALA A 887 7.90 35.99 -6.05
N LEU A 888 9.24 35.92 -6.06
CA LEU A 888 10.17 36.63 -5.17
C LEU A 888 10.78 37.83 -5.89
N ASP A 889 10.48 39.06 -5.47
CA ASP A 889 11.21 40.26 -5.90
C ASP A 889 12.64 40.22 -5.33
N VAL A 890 13.63 39.91 -6.16
CA VAL A 890 15.03 39.76 -5.71
C VAL A 890 15.68 41.07 -5.27
N GLU A 891 15.16 42.23 -5.66
CA GLU A 891 15.70 43.52 -5.23
C GLU A 891 15.18 43.91 -3.84
N ARG A 892 13.89 43.63 -3.59
CA ARG A 892 13.23 43.95 -2.31
C ARG A 892 13.29 42.81 -1.30
N ASN A 893 13.68 41.61 -1.75
CA ASN A 893 13.65 40.35 -1.02
C ASN A 893 12.27 40.04 -0.41
N LYS A 894 11.21 40.19 -1.22
CA LYS A 894 9.80 40.03 -0.79
C LYS A 894 8.99 39.21 -1.77
N CYS A 895 8.09 38.36 -1.25
CA CYS A 895 7.10 37.70 -2.10
C CYS A 895 6.05 38.70 -2.58
N ILE A 896 5.67 38.58 -3.85
CA ILE A 896 4.73 39.47 -4.53
C ILE A 896 3.71 38.63 -5.31
N PRO A 897 2.44 39.08 -5.39
CA PRO A 897 1.36 38.31 -6.03
C PRO A 897 1.53 38.20 -7.55
N ALA A 898 2.24 39.13 -8.17
CA ALA A 898 2.56 39.12 -9.59
C ALA A 898 3.88 39.86 -9.84
N CYS A 899 4.64 39.40 -10.84
CA CYS A 899 5.86 40.10 -11.28
C CYS A 899 5.49 41.43 -11.96
N PRO A 900 6.03 42.58 -11.53
CA PRO A 900 5.79 43.87 -12.18
C PRO A 900 6.22 43.85 -13.65
N ASP A 901 5.55 44.59 -14.53
CA ASP A 901 5.84 44.60 -15.99
C ASP A 901 7.28 45.02 -16.36
N ASN A 902 8.03 45.66 -15.47
CA ASN A 902 9.44 46.02 -15.69
C ASN A 902 10.43 44.94 -15.19
N LYS A 903 9.93 43.81 -14.68
CA LYS A 903 10.69 42.66 -14.17
C LYS A 903 10.19 41.38 -14.83
N MET A 904 11.08 40.41 -15.00
CA MET A 904 10.74 39.11 -15.57
C MET A 904 10.76 38.02 -14.50
N LEU A 905 9.75 37.14 -14.55
CA LEU A 905 9.65 35.97 -13.68
C LEU A 905 10.49 34.81 -14.22
N THR A 906 11.48 34.37 -13.47
CA THR A 906 12.30 33.19 -13.77
C THR A 906 11.55 31.88 -13.47
N LYS A 907 12.08 30.75 -13.97
CA LYS A 907 11.58 29.40 -13.63
C LYS A 907 11.54 29.16 -12.12
N ASP A 908 12.55 29.63 -11.38
CA ASP A 908 12.63 29.51 -9.91
C ASP A 908 11.71 30.51 -9.16
N LYS A 909 10.66 31.01 -9.82
CA LYS A 909 9.76 32.04 -9.29
C LYS A 909 10.46 33.31 -8.79
N LYS A 910 11.59 33.73 -9.39
CA LYS A 910 12.28 35.00 -9.02
C LYS A 910 11.95 36.11 -10.01
N CYS A 911 11.59 37.29 -9.52
CA CYS A 911 11.35 38.48 -10.32
C CYS A 911 12.62 39.31 -10.46
N VAL A 912 13.29 39.19 -11.59
CA VAL A 912 14.55 39.89 -11.89
C VAL A 912 14.31 41.09 -12.81
N PRO A 913 15.09 42.18 -12.72
CA PRO A 913 14.93 43.32 -13.61
C PRO A 913 15.12 42.94 -15.09
N THR A 914 14.34 43.56 -15.99
CA THR A 914 14.64 43.54 -17.42
C THR A 914 15.85 44.41 -17.71
N PHE A 915 16.65 44.09 -18.73
CA PHE A 915 17.85 44.85 -19.07
C PHE A 915 18.20 44.77 -20.55
N ASP A 916 18.79 45.84 -21.06
CA ASP A 916 19.43 45.86 -22.38
C ASP A 916 20.94 45.72 -22.22
N VAL A 917 21.58 44.99 -23.13
CA VAL A 917 23.04 44.83 -23.14
C VAL A 917 23.63 45.58 -24.32
N LYS A 918 24.66 46.38 -24.04
CA LYS A 918 25.54 47.02 -25.03
C LYS A 918 26.94 46.44 -24.90
N GLY A 919 27.14 45.26 -25.47
CA GLY A 919 28.37 44.46 -25.36
C GLY A 919 28.15 43.02 -25.80
N THR A 920 29.14 42.15 -25.57
CA THR A 920 29.06 40.73 -25.92
C THR A 920 28.85 39.88 -24.67
N LEU A 921 27.76 39.11 -24.66
CA LEU A 921 27.47 38.05 -23.71
C LEU A 921 27.99 36.72 -24.18
N VAL A 922 28.29 35.83 -23.25
CA VAL A 922 28.67 34.45 -23.56
C VAL A 922 27.79 33.50 -22.73
N PHE A 923 27.14 32.57 -23.43
CA PHE A 923 26.42 31.45 -22.85
C PHE A 923 27.21 30.19 -23.15
N ASP A 924 27.61 29.46 -22.11
CA ASP A 924 28.43 28.25 -22.23
C ASP A 924 27.57 26.99 -22.17
N ASP A 925 28.13 25.89 -22.65
CA ASP A 925 27.62 24.53 -22.49
C ASP A 925 26.21 24.32 -23.09
N LEU A 926 26.05 24.69 -24.37
CA LEU A 926 24.80 24.44 -25.08
C LEU A 926 24.58 22.92 -25.26
N PRO A 927 23.34 22.43 -25.13
CA PRO A 927 23.02 21.04 -25.40
C PRO A 927 23.13 20.73 -26.91
N PHE A 928 22.99 19.45 -27.26
CA PHE A 928 22.82 19.04 -28.65
C PHE A 928 21.49 19.58 -29.19
N LEU A 929 21.50 20.18 -30.39
CA LEU A 929 20.33 20.82 -30.97
C LEU A 929 20.02 20.20 -32.34
N PRO A 930 19.07 19.24 -32.42
CA PRO A 930 18.58 18.72 -33.68
C PRO A 930 17.72 19.74 -34.43
N GLU A 931 17.06 20.64 -33.69
CA GLU A 931 16.37 21.81 -34.21
C GLU A 931 16.69 23.02 -33.33
N VAL A 932 16.54 24.23 -33.86
CA VAL A 932 16.79 25.44 -33.09
C VAL A 932 15.88 26.58 -33.49
N THR A 933 15.37 27.31 -32.50
CA THR A 933 14.83 28.66 -32.69
C THR A 933 15.64 29.64 -31.86
N ILE A 934 16.05 30.75 -32.47
CA ILE A 934 16.72 31.86 -31.77
C ILE A 934 15.88 33.11 -32.01
N CYS A 935 15.44 33.76 -30.94
CA CYS A 935 14.74 35.04 -31.00
C CYS A 935 15.44 36.05 -30.12
N HIS A 936 15.52 37.30 -30.58
CA HIS A 936 15.94 38.41 -29.76
C HIS A 936 15.48 39.75 -30.31
N TRP A 937 15.51 40.76 -29.45
CA TRP A 937 15.29 42.15 -29.84
C TRP A 937 16.62 42.83 -30.04
N MET A 938 16.69 43.68 -31.06
CA MET A 938 17.90 44.45 -31.35
C MET A 938 17.59 45.90 -31.73
N LYS A 939 18.49 46.80 -31.34
CA LYS A 939 18.48 48.21 -31.70
C LYS A 939 19.90 48.65 -32.06
N LEU A 940 20.07 49.27 -33.23
CA LEU A 940 21.38 49.75 -33.65
C LEU A 940 21.76 51.08 -32.99
N ASP A 941 23.04 51.25 -32.68
CA ASP A 941 23.57 52.53 -32.20
C ASP A 941 23.87 53.44 -33.40
N LYS A 942 23.75 54.77 -33.22
CA LYS A 942 24.11 55.78 -34.23
C LYS A 942 25.55 55.59 -34.75
N ASN A 943 26.44 55.02 -33.94
CA ASN A 943 27.84 54.75 -34.29
C ASN A 943 28.04 53.49 -35.17
N PHE A 944 27.00 52.73 -35.46
CA PHE A 944 27.08 51.45 -36.20
C PHE A 944 27.48 51.61 -37.69
N VAL A 945 27.27 52.80 -38.28
CA VAL A 945 27.34 53.07 -39.74
C VAL A 945 28.71 52.80 -40.39
N ARG A 946 29.77 52.48 -39.64
CA ARG A 946 31.15 52.54 -40.15
C ARG A 946 31.88 51.21 -40.37
N ARG A 947 31.48 50.09 -39.73
CA ARG A 947 32.24 48.80 -39.83
C ARG A 947 31.36 47.56 -39.66
N PRO A 948 31.62 46.47 -40.40
CA PRO A 948 30.92 45.20 -40.21
C PRO A 948 31.21 44.56 -38.85
N GLY A 949 30.36 43.61 -38.43
CA GLY A 949 30.52 42.90 -37.16
C GLY A 949 29.75 41.59 -37.08
N TYR A 950 30.24 40.67 -36.26
CA TYR A 950 29.52 39.46 -35.88
C TYR A 950 28.85 39.66 -34.53
N PHE A 951 27.59 39.25 -34.41
CA PHE A 951 26.82 39.43 -33.17
C PHE A 951 26.13 38.15 -32.68
N HIS A 952 26.15 37.07 -33.46
CA HIS A 952 26.04 35.69 -32.93
C HIS A 952 27.29 34.92 -33.33
N LYS A 953 27.98 34.32 -32.36
CA LYS A 953 29.13 33.45 -32.58
C LYS A 953 29.03 32.22 -31.69
N PHE A 954 28.64 31.10 -32.27
CA PHE A 954 28.69 29.80 -31.61
C PHE A 954 29.65 28.87 -32.34
N TYR A 955 30.44 28.15 -31.57
CA TYR A 955 31.28 27.05 -32.03
C TYR A 955 31.04 25.84 -31.13
N GLY A 956 30.25 24.88 -31.63
CA GLY A 956 29.90 23.64 -30.93
C GLY A 956 30.86 22.52 -31.31
N GLY A 957 31.51 21.93 -30.31
CA GLY A 957 32.56 20.92 -30.51
C GLY A 957 33.62 21.33 -31.55
N SER A 958 34.11 20.36 -32.33
CA SER A 958 35.12 20.62 -33.38
C SER A 958 34.51 20.96 -34.75
N ARG A 959 33.17 20.83 -34.92
CA ARG A 959 32.54 20.86 -36.25
C ARG A 959 31.37 21.82 -36.40
N SER A 960 30.53 22.08 -35.40
CA SER A 960 29.32 22.88 -35.59
C SER A 960 29.55 24.39 -35.36
N SER A 961 28.75 25.24 -36.02
CA SER A 961 28.76 26.69 -35.77
C SER A 961 27.45 27.40 -36.13
N ILE A 962 27.15 28.45 -35.39
CA ILE A 962 26.14 29.46 -35.74
C ILE A 962 26.84 30.81 -35.81
N LEU A 963 26.81 31.45 -36.98
CA LEU A 963 27.45 32.74 -37.21
C LEU A 963 26.43 33.71 -37.78
N SER A 964 26.26 34.86 -37.13
CA SER A 964 25.49 35.99 -37.68
C SER A 964 26.36 37.23 -37.79
N PHE A 965 26.28 37.87 -38.95
CA PHE A 965 27.13 38.96 -39.40
C PHE A 965 26.27 40.07 -39.97
N ILE A 966 26.62 41.31 -39.65
CA ILE A 966 25.90 42.49 -40.08
C ILE A 966 26.87 43.50 -40.70
N GLN A 967 26.50 44.12 -41.82
CA GLN A 967 27.33 45.04 -42.59
C GLN A 967 26.50 46.19 -43.18
N PRO A 968 26.89 47.46 -42.98
CA PRO A 968 26.24 48.58 -43.65
C PRO A 968 26.51 48.57 -45.16
N LEU A 969 25.48 48.82 -45.98
CA LEU A 969 25.61 49.01 -47.43
C LEU A 969 25.66 50.52 -47.70
N GLY A 970 26.63 50.97 -48.52
CA GLY A 970 26.90 52.40 -48.73
C GLY A 970 25.75 53.22 -49.33
N GLU A 971 24.71 52.60 -49.90
CA GLU A 971 23.54 53.25 -50.52
C GLU A 971 22.28 53.24 -49.65
N GLY A 972 22.40 52.94 -48.35
CA GLY A 972 21.24 52.72 -47.47
C GLY A 972 20.78 51.26 -47.50
N GLY A 973 20.60 50.71 -46.32
CA GLY A 973 20.25 49.33 -46.02
C GLY A 973 21.37 48.59 -45.30
N ILE A 974 20.96 47.63 -44.47
CA ILE A 974 21.87 46.79 -43.70
C ILE A 974 21.83 45.37 -44.25
N LEU A 975 23.01 44.85 -44.62
CA LEU A 975 23.16 43.45 -45.01
C LEU A 975 23.32 42.61 -43.76
N PHE A 976 22.35 41.74 -43.54
CA PHE A 976 22.40 40.69 -42.54
C PHE A 976 22.76 39.37 -43.20
N ARG A 977 23.73 38.66 -42.63
CA ARG A 977 24.18 37.35 -43.09
C ARG A 977 24.16 36.37 -41.94
N MET A 978 23.54 35.21 -42.13
CA MET A 978 23.57 34.15 -41.13
C MET A 978 23.92 32.80 -41.75
N GLU A 979 24.67 32.02 -41.00
CA GLU A 979 25.14 30.68 -41.35
C GLU A 979 24.90 29.77 -40.15
N ILE A 980 24.13 28.71 -40.35
CA ILE A 980 23.95 27.60 -39.40
C ILE A 980 24.55 26.37 -40.06
N SER A 981 25.62 25.84 -39.46
CA SER A 981 26.42 24.75 -40.04
C SER A 981 26.59 23.64 -39.01
N PRO A 982 25.96 22.47 -39.22
CA PRO A 982 26.27 21.25 -38.46
C PRO A 982 27.73 20.81 -38.62
N ASP A 983 28.31 21.00 -39.82
CA ASP A 983 29.71 20.65 -40.13
C ASP A 983 30.43 21.76 -40.93
N ARG A 984 31.28 22.53 -40.24
CA ARG A 984 32.11 23.62 -40.77
C ARG A 984 33.10 23.17 -41.86
N LYS A 985 33.40 21.87 -41.97
CA LYS A 985 34.27 21.36 -43.04
C LYS A 985 33.56 21.26 -44.39
N LYS A 986 32.23 21.32 -44.41
CA LYS A 986 31.43 21.31 -45.63
C LYS A 986 31.06 22.75 -46.02
N PRO A 987 30.78 23.02 -47.32
CA PRO A 987 30.28 24.33 -47.74
C PRO A 987 28.98 24.66 -47.00
N GLY A 988 28.97 25.73 -46.21
CA GLY A 988 27.77 26.21 -45.51
C GLY A 988 26.92 27.09 -46.41
N ASP A 989 25.58 27.05 -46.26
CA ASP A 989 24.72 28.00 -46.95
C ASP A 989 24.60 29.30 -46.15
N ARG A 990 24.99 30.39 -46.79
CA ARG A 990 24.98 31.73 -46.21
C ARG A 990 23.77 32.48 -46.70
N GLN A 991 22.79 32.63 -45.84
CA GLN A 991 21.59 33.41 -46.15
C GLN A 991 21.92 34.91 -46.04
N ARG A 992 21.46 35.69 -47.01
CA ARG A 992 21.68 37.14 -47.10
C ARG A 992 20.33 37.86 -47.10
N LEU A 993 20.13 38.75 -46.14
CA LEU A 993 18.92 39.53 -45.95
C LEU A 993 19.27 41.02 -45.99
N LYS A 994 18.51 41.82 -46.74
CA LYS A 994 18.60 43.29 -46.67
C LYS A 994 17.52 43.78 -45.72
N LEU A 995 17.93 44.32 -44.57
CA LEU A 995 17.04 44.82 -43.51
C LEU A 995 17.18 46.33 -43.41
N SER A 996 16.49 47.07 -44.29
CA SER A 996 16.51 48.54 -44.26
C SER A 996 15.73 49.12 -43.08
N GLN A 997 14.81 48.35 -42.48
CA GLN A 997 14.02 48.80 -41.33
C GLN A 997 14.90 49.17 -40.13
N LEU A 998 16.01 48.44 -39.91
CA LEU A 998 16.93 48.68 -38.78
C LEU A 998 17.63 50.05 -38.79
N GLU A 999 17.51 50.83 -39.88
CA GLU A 999 18.08 52.18 -39.99
C GLU A 999 17.28 53.25 -39.24
N ASP A 1000 16.04 52.93 -38.86
CA ASP A 1000 15.18 53.84 -38.08
C ASP A 1000 15.67 54.02 -36.63
N LEU A 1001 16.64 53.20 -36.21
CA LEU A 1001 17.21 53.16 -34.86
C LEU A 1001 16.16 52.86 -33.79
N HIS A 1002 15.10 52.11 -34.10
CA HIS A 1002 14.13 51.57 -33.14
C HIS A 1002 14.46 50.11 -32.79
N TRP A 1003 13.65 49.54 -31.90
CA TRP A 1003 13.75 48.14 -31.49
C TRP A 1003 12.98 47.26 -32.47
N HIS A 1004 13.66 46.22 -32.96
CA HIS A 1004 13.06 45.22 -33.84
C HIS A 1004 13.28 43.82 -33.29
N GLN A 1005 12.29 42.95 -33.49
CA GLN A 1005 12.42 41.55 -33.17
C GLN A 1005 12.97 40.78 -34.38
N PHE A 1006 14.02 40.01 -34.13
CA PHE A 1006 14.56 39.08 -35.10
C PHE A 1006 14.48 37.66 -34.55
N CYS A 1007 13.85 36.76 -35.31
CA CYS A 1007 13.81 35.35 -35.00
C CYS A 1007 14.30 34.52 -36.20
N VAL A 1008 14.98 33.41 -35.92
CA VAL A 1008 15.39 32.43 -36.90
C VAL A 1008 15.06 31.03 -36.40
N THR A 1009 14.47 30.22 -37.26
CA THR A 1009 14.16 28.81 -36.97
C THR A 1009 14.92 27.93 -37.95
N TRP A 1010 15.48 26.82 -37.48
CA TRP A 1010 16.12 25.81 -38.33
C TRP A 1010 15.80 24.40 -37.84
N SER A 1011 15.43 23.54 -38.79
CA SER A 1011 15.19 22.11 -38.54
C SER A 1011 16.31 21.29 -39.15
N GLY A 1012 17.08 20.57 -38.33
CA GLY A 1012 18.13 19.68 -38.80
C GLY A 1012 17.62 18.46 -39.56
N PHE A 1013 16.36 18.07 -39.35
CA PHE A 1013 15.70 16.96 -40.04
C PHE A 1013 15.34 17.31 -41.49
N THR A 1014 14.69 18.46 -41.68
CA THR A 1014 14.20 18.89 -43.00
C THR A 1014 15.21 19.77 -43.75
N GLY A 1015 16.14 20.40 -43.02
CA GLY A 1015 17.04 21.44 -43.52
C GLY A 1015 16.35 22.80 -43.69
N VAL A 1016 15.06 22.94 -43.37
CA VAL A 1016 14.34 24.20 -43.54
C VAL A 1016 14.85 25.23 -42.55
N ILE A 1017 15.19 26.43 -43.05
CA ILE A 1017 15.53 27.61 -42.27
C ILE A 1017 14.56 28.74 -42.60
N GLN A 1018 14.06 29.42 -41.58
CA GLN A 1018 13.13 30.54 -41.75
C GLN A 1018 13.55 31.72 -40.89
N TYR A 1019 13.36 32.91 -41.44
CA TYR A 1019 13.69 34.18 -40.79
C TYR A 1019 12.42 35.00 -40.62
N TYR A 1020 12.26 35.52 -39.41
CA TYR A 1020 11.15 36.38 -39.05
C TYR A 1020 11.70 37.72 -38.56
N PHE A 1021 11.15 38.80 -39.09
CA PHE A 1021 11.46 40.16 -38.68
C PHE A 1021 10.15 40.85 -38.31
N ASP A 1022 10.07 41.33 -37.07
CA ASP A 1022 8.84 41.85 -36.45
C ASP A 1022 7.62 40.93 -36.68
N GLY A 1023 7.81 39.63 -36.40
CA GLY A 1023 6.79 38.58 -36.56
C GLY A 1023 6.44 38.20 -38.00
N LYS A 1024 6.94 38.91 -39.02
CA LYS A 1024 6.72 38.59 -40.44
C LYS A 1024 7.82 37.68 -40.95
N ASN A 1025 7.44 36.57 -41.58
CA ASN A 1025 8.40 35.71 -42.29
C ASN A 1025 8.95 36.47 -43.49
N ILE A 1026 10.25 36.75 -43.49
CA ILE A 1026 10.93 37.52 -44.54
C ILE A 1026 11.74 36.64 -45.49
N LEU A 1027 12.07 35.41 -45.09
CA LEU A 1027 12.76 34.43 -45.91
C LEU A 1027 12.49 33.02 -45.39
N SER A 1028 12.24 32.10 -46.31
CA SER A 1028 12.22 30.65 -46.06
C SER A 1028 13.15 30.00 -47.09
N ALA A 1029 14.11 29.22 -46.63
CA ALA A 1029 15.09 28.54 -47.48
C ALA A 1029 15.34 27.10 -46.99
N ILE A 1030 15.99 26.30 -47.83
CA ILE A 1030 16.41 24.94 -47.47
C ILE A 1030 17.94 24.92 -47.45
N ASN A 1031 18.50 24.67 -46.27
CA ASN A 1031 19.92 24.44 -46.04
C ASN A 1031 20.30 23.08 -46.62
N ARG A 1032 21.37 23.02 -47.41
CA ARG A 1032 21.96 21.79 -47.97
C ARG A 1032 22.53 20.91 -46.86
N GLN A 1033 23.04 21.53 -45.80
CA GLN A 1033 23.48 20.81 -44.62
C GLN A 1033 22.29 20.49 -43.71
N ARG A 1034 22.07 19.19 -43.50
CA ARG A 1034 21.18 18.60 -42.51
C ARG A 1034 22.00 17.89 -41.43
N GLY A 1035 21.35 17.54 -40.32
CA GLY A 1035 21.99 16.93 -39.16
C GLY A 1035 21.88 17.81 -37.92
N GLU A 1036 22.61 17.45 -36.87
CA GLU A 1036 22.46 18.06 -35.55
C GLU A 1036 23.62 19.02 -35.25
N LEU A 1037 23.34 20.10 -34.51
CA LEU A 1037 24.38 20.95 -33.96
C LEU A 1037 24.95 20.28 -32.71
N GLN A 1038 26.26 20.03 -32.72
CA GLN A 1038 26.94 19.42 -31.58
C GLN A 1038 26.86 20.33 -30.35
N GLY A 1039 26.54 19.73 -29.20
CA GLY A 1039 26.58 20.40 -27.91
C GLY A 1039 28.00 20.72 -27.43
N GLY A 1040 28.09 21.46 -26.33
CA GLY A 1040 29.31 22.04 -25.80
C GLY A 1040 29.75 23.31 -26.55
N GLY A 1041 30.75 24.01 -26.01
CA GLY A 1041 31.24 25.28 -26.55
C GLY A 1041 30.53 26.51 -25.98
N SER A 1042 30.73 27.66 -26.63
CA SER A 1042 30.27 28.96 -26.12
C SER A 1042 29.56 29.74 -27.23
N LEU A 1043 28.33 30.20 -26.94
CA LEU A 1043 27.53 31.09 -27.79
C LEU A 1043 27.71 32.53 -27.32
N ALA A 1044 28.44 33.32 -28.10
CA ALA A 1044 28.60 34.74 -27.87
C ALA A 1044 27.53 35.55 -28.61
N VAL A 1045 26.86 36.46 -27.90
CA VAL A 1045 25.72 37.26 -28.39
C VAL A 1045 25.94 38.73 -28.12
N GLY A 1046 25.71 39.58 -29.12
CA GLY A 1046 25.81 41.02 -29.01
C GLY A 1046 27.18 41.61 -29.30
N ASP A 1047 27.20 42.92 -29.45
CA ASP A 1047 28.34 43.74 -29.85
C ASP A 1047 28.18 45.14 -29.22
N THR A 1048 29.28 45.86 -29.02
CA THR A 1048 29.26 47.20 -28.40
C THR A 1048 28.55 48.28 -29.23
N ARG A 1049 28.26 48.01 -30.50
CA ARG A 1049 27.60 48.92 -31.46
C ARG A 1049 26.09 48.68 -31.60
N MET A 1050 25.53 47.75 -30.85
CA MET A 1050 24.08 47.49 -30.82
C MET A 1050 23.63 47.26 -29.39
N ARG A 1051 22.32 47.36 -29.18
CA ARG A 1051 21.67 46.92 -27.94
C ARG A 1051 20.86 45.67 -28.24
N ILE A 1052 20.97 44.68 -27.37
CA ILE A 1052 20.18 43.45 -27.42
C ILE A 1052 19.41 43.31 -26.12
N THR A 1053 18.17 42.82 -26.23
CA THR A 1053 17.36 42.36 -25.10
C THR A 1053 16.55 41.13 -25.52
N GLY A 1054 16.03 40.38 -24.55
CA GLY A 1054 15.14 39.24 -24.79
C GLY A 1054 15.73 38.15 -25.69
N PHE A 1055 17.03 37.85 -25.53
CA PHE A 1055 17.67 36.77 -26.29
C PHE A 1055 17.33 35.40 -25.68
N ASP A 1056 16.59 34.60 -26.43
CA ASP A 1056 16.09 33.29 -26.03
C ASP A 1056 16.35 32.24 -27.13
N VAL A 1057 16.68 31.02 -26.69
CA VAL A 1057 16.96 29.87 -27.56
C VAL A 1057 16.10 28.68 -27.18
N TRP A 1058 15.51 28.03 -28.18
CA TRP A 1058 14.76 26.78 -28.05
C TRP A 1058 15.42 25.68 -28.87
N ASP A 1059 15.31 24.44 -28.40
CA ASP A 1059 15.76 23.20 -29.09
C ASP A 1059 14.71 22.63 -30.07
N ARG A 1060 13.72 23.43 -30.42
CA ARG A 1060 12.63 23.11 -31.34
C ARG A 1060 12.32 24.28 -32.26
N VAL A 1061 11.64 24.01 -33.36
CA VAL A 1061 11.07 25.05 -34.23
C VAL A 1061 9.81 25.65 -33.60
N LEU A 1062 9.79 26.96 -33.36
CA LEU A 1062 8.58 27.68 -32.94
C LEU A 1062 7.64 27.91 -34.12
N THR A 1063 6.34 27.82 -33.85
CA THR A 1063 5.29 28.17 -34.81
C THR A 1063 5.22 29.67 -35.02
N ARG A 1064 4.63 30.10 -36.14
CA ARG A 1064 4.39 31.52 -36.43
C ARG A 1064 3.55 32.20 -35.35
N GLN A 1065 2.60 31.47 -34.74
CA GLN A 1065 1.76 32.00 -33.66
C GLN A 1065 2.59 32.30 -32.41
N GLU A 1066 3.47 31.37 -32.01
CA GLU A 1066 4.39 31.56 -30.88
C GLU A 1066 5.35 32.74 -31.12
N ILE A 1067 5.92 32.86 -32.32
CA ILE A 1067 6.78 34.00 -32.69
C ILE A 1067 6.00 35.32 -32.65
N SER A 1068 4.76 35.33 -33.13
CA SER A 1068 3.90 36.52 -33.08
C SER A 1068 3.49 36.89 -31.65
N GLN A 1069 3.36 35.91 -30.75
CA GLN A 1069 3.14 36.15 -29.32
C GLN A 1069 4.39 36.77 -28.68
N ASN A 1070 5.58 36.27 -29.03
CA ASN A 1070 6.86 36.82 -28.57
C ASN A 1070 7.07 38.28 -29.01
N LEU A 1071 6.38 38.75 -30.06
CA LEU A 1071 6.46 40.14 -30.53
C LEU A 1071 5.73 41.13 -29.60
N LYS A 1072 4.76 40.67 -28.81
CA LYS A 1072 3.87 41.55 -28.02
C LYS A 1072 4.57 42.26 -26.86
N LYS A 1073 5.64 41.67 -26.32
CA LYS A 1073 6.48 42.25 -25.26
C LYS A 1073 7.93 41.89 -25.51
N CYS A 1074 8.86 42.77 -25.14
CA CYS A 1074 10.28 42.55 -25.39
C CYS A 1074 10.90 41.36 -24.64
N ASP A 1075 10.22 40.88 -23.60
CA ASP A 1075 10.60 39.77 -22.73
C ASP A 1075 9.59 38.61 -22.78
N ALA A 1076 8.72 38.57 -23.79
CA ALA A 1076 7.72 37.49 -23.94
C ALA A 1076 8.36 36.11 -24.22
N GLY A 1077 9.57 36.10 -24.78
CA GLY A 1077 10.34 34.88 -25.04
C GLY A 1077 10.75 34.16 -23.74
N LYS A 1078 10.54 32.84 -23.70
CA LYS A 1078 11.06 31.96 -22.65
C LYS A 1078 11.70 30.72 -23.27
N GLY A 1079 12.97 30.84 -23.66
CA GLY A 1079 13.74 29.72 -24.22
C GLY A 1079 13.85 28.55 -23.25
N ASN A 1080 13.89 27.30 -23.71
CA ASN A 1080 14.24 26.17 -22.82
C ASN A 1080 15.74 25.88 -22.79
N VAL A 1081 16.50 26.35 -23.79
CA VAL A 1081 17.96 26.19 -23.89
C VAL A 1081 18.69 27.38 -23.27
N VAL A 1082 18.37 28.59 -23.73
CA VAL A 1082 18.91 29.84 -23.18
C VAL A 1082 17.75 30.75 -22.82
N GLN A 1083 17.78 31.34 -21.63
CA GLN A 1083 16.82 32.36 -21.20
C GLN A 1083 17.55 33.67 -20.92
N TRP A 1084 17.05 34.79 -21.46
CA TRP A 1084 17.75 36.08 -21.38
C TRP A 1084 18.15 36.48 -19.96
N HIS A 1085 17.27 36.26 -18.98
CA HIS A 1085 17.55 36.62 -17.58
C HIS A 1085 18.73 35.89 -16.95
N GLN A 1086 19.10 34.70 -17.44
CA GLN A 1086 20.25 33.96 -16.91
C GLN A 1086 21.54 34.78 -17.06
N ALA A 1087 21.57 35.71 -18.02
CA ALA A 1087 22.69 36.60 -18.24
C ALA A 1087 22.89 37.63 -17.09
N PHE A 1088 21.85 37.90 -16.28
CA PHE A 1088 21.89 38.92 -15.23
C PHE A 1088 23.04 38.70 -14.22
N LYS A 1089 23.39 37.44 -13.92
CA LYS A 1089 24.48 37.10 -13.00
C LYS A 1089 25.87 37.55 -13.49
N TYR A 1090 26.06 37.69 -14.81
CA TYR A 1090 27.36 38.01 -15.40
C TYR A 1090 27.68 39.52 -15.38
N PHE A 1091 26.68 40.38 -15.17
CA PHE A 1091 26.84 41.84 -15.31
C PHE A 1091 26.94 42.63 -14.01
N ARG A 1092 26.77 42.00 -12.84
CA ARG A 1092 26.84 42.69 -11.53
C ARG A 1092 28.12 43.52 -11.33
N LYS A 1093 29.18 43.26 -12.08
CA LYS A 1093 30.50 43.90 -11.92
C LYS A 1093 30.81 45.02 -12.92
N ASP A 1094 30.15 45.10 -14.09
CA ASP A 1094 30.42 46.13 -15.11
C ASP A 1094 29.16 46.93 -15.47
N LYS A 1095 28.92 48.01 -14.72
CA LYS A 1095 27.76 48.91 -14.87
C LYS A 1095 27.71 49.66 -16.21
N LYS A 1096 28.76 49.63 -17.03
CA LYS A 1096 28.76 50.32 -18.35
C LYS A 1096 28.18 49.48 -19.48
N MET A 1097 28.00 48.17 -19.26
CA MET A 1097 27.63 47.20 -20.29
C MET A 1097 26.12 46.99 -20.44
N TYR A 1098 25.29 47.51 -19.53
CA TYR A 1098 23.85 47.28 -19.52
C TYR A 1098 23.04 48.48 -19.03
N SER A 1099 21.74 48.51 -19.34
CA SER A 1099 20.76 49.46 -18.79
C SER A 1099 19.56 48.73 -18.20
N ILE A 1100 19.07 49.19 -17.04
CA ILE A 1100 17.90 48.67 -16.32
C ILE A 1100 16.91 49.83 -16.07
N PRO A 1101 15.60 49.66 -16.31
CA PRO A 1101 14.98 48.52 -16.99
C PRO A 1101 15.33 48.52 -18.49
N SER A 1102 14.93 47.47 -19.21
CA SER A 1102 15.03 47.46 -20.68
C SER A 1102 14.26 48.65 -21.25
N ALA A 1103 14.87 49.40 -22.17
CA ALA A 1103 14.23 50.49 -22.90
C ALA A 1103 13.60 50.00 -24.21
N CYS A 1104 13.30 48.69 -24.30
CA CYS A 1104 12.68 48.08 -25.45
C CYS A 1104 11.17 48.31 -25.46
N GLU A 1105 10.68 48.69 -26.63
CA GLU A 1105 9.27 48.94 -26.88
C GLU A 1105 8.85 48.09 -28.09
N PRO A 1106 7.87 47.18 -27.95
CA PRO A 1106 7.35 46.43 -29.06
C PRO A 1106 6.65 47.38 -30.05
N PRO A 1107 6.62 47.08 -31.35
CA PRO A 1107 5.93 47.91 -32.32
C PRO A 1107 4.44 48.03 -31.96
N SER A 1108 3.91 49.26 -31.94
CA SER A 1108 2.50 49.52 -31.64
C SER A 1108 1.60 48.77 -32.62
N SER A 1109 0.63 47.99 -32.11
CA SER A 1109 -0.36 47.30 -32.93
C SER A 1109 -1.30 48.30 -33.59
N ASN A 1110 -0.96 48.73 -34.81
CA ASN A 1110 -1.91 49.29 -35.77
C ASN A 1110 -2.31 48.22 -36.78
#